data_AF-A0A6A5H8I9-F1
#
_entry.id   AF-A0A6A5H8I9-F1
#
_cell.length_a   1.000
_cell.length_b   1.000
_cell.length_c   1.000
_cell.angle_alpha   90.00
_cell.angle_beta   90.00
_cell.angle_gamma   90.00
#
_symmetry.space_group_name_H-M   'P 1'
#
loop_
_entity.id
_entity.type
_entity.pdbx_description
1 polymer ?
#
loop_
_entity_poly.entity_id
_entity_poly.type
_entity_poly.pdbx_seq_one_letter_code
_entity_poly.pdbx_strand_id
1 'polypeptide(L)'
;MCVRMIPPEEVSISTTASSLPTDAPGEITTERTATSSETGSPTTGVPVTDTPVTDTPVTEDPTDLCTTCNIQTIKPDPIPTGVVFSFVENAADGECIETKATCTRNDGMICTDIKMFATTATGQVSITDSTTTTEVSATLTCANDGTYSWGTTIGITKLACQFESCTTPTPCQTCDISKISPTNPLPGTSFVSEENVVNGCQVITVTCKRDDGLICSSVAVQAEFPTGISELSSTMNGDSATSVIECNENGKYSYRGIEITALSCDFIQCPPPCTSCDISTIPLTVPPAGTSLIPQENTINGCKAATITCQREDGQVCTSVAVQATTSTGVSEIGSTMGLGVATAELTCSADGKYTTGTGTEITGLSCNFNQCPPPPSCLTCDINTIAPKNLPMGTSFTSTTTILNNCRLTTITCKRDDGLICSSVAVWVTSLFGTFALRTNYNNDNVATTITCNANGIYSAPMLPGISAISCVFNQCPPCKFNSNSRNILVTIMLFMITYQLCLFYYKIIFVEMCVRMIPPEEVSISTTASSLPTDEPVEVTTEGTATSSETDSPSTGVPVTDTPVTDTPVTDTPVTDTPVTDEPVTEDPTDQCTECDIGAIMRDSIPDVQFEFLDTTESGQCTTNKVTCKRTDTMICTDIKMFATTATGQVSITDSTTTTKVSATLTCANDGTVS
;
A
#
# COMPACT_ATOMS: atom_id res chain seq x y z
N MET A 1 32.08 28.15 58.16
CA MET A 1 32.21 26.68 58.00
C MET A 1 32.62 26.41 56.57
N CYS A 2 33.52 25.46 56.32
CA CYS A 2 33.96 25.10 54.98
C CYS A 2 33.47 23.68 54.65
N VAL A 3 32.80 23.51 53.52
CA VAL A 3 32.47 22.20 52.93
C VAL A 3 33.26 22.08 51.62
N ARG A 4 33.70 20.87 51.31
CA ARG A 4 34.84 20.61 50.41
C ARG A 4 34.36 20.25 48.99
N MET A 5 34.94 20.90 48.00
CA MET A 5 34.71 20.64 46.58
C MET A 5 35.55 19.44 46.11
N ILE A 6 34.97 18.57 45.26
CA ILE A 6 35.63 17.43 44.61
C ILE A 6 35.08 17.36 43.16
N PRO A 7 35.92 17.18 42.12
CA PRO A 7 35.48 17.19 40.72
C PRO A 7 34.98 15.81 40.25
N PRO A 8 34.19 15.76 39.16
CA PRO A 8 34.00 14.53 38.37
C PRO A 8 35.20 14.30 37.44
N GLU A 9 35.56 13.04 37.21
CA GLU A 9 36.41 12.62 36.08
C GLU A 9 35.58 11.83 35.06
N GLU A 10 35.88 12.05 33.79
CA GLU A 10 35.32 11.36 32.61
C GLU A 10 35.83 9.91 32.50
N VAL A 11 35.06 9.03 31.84
CA VAL A 11 35.46 7.81 31.08
C VAL A 11 34.24 6.87 30.95
N SER A 12 33.88 6.27 29.80
CA SER A 12 34.17 6.53 28.39
C SER A 12 33.13 5.77 27.53
N ILE A 13 32.78 6.27 26.34
CA ILE A 13 32.12 5.47 25.29
C ILE A 13 32.77 5.81 23.94
N SER A 14 33.41 4.83 23.30
CA SER A 14 33.72 4.85 21.86
C SER A 14 34.02 3.44 21.35
N THR A 15 33.97 3.24 20.03
CA THR A 15 33.79 1.94 19.37
C THR A 15 34.97 1.50 18.49
N THR A 16 35.01 0.19 18.19
CA THR A 16 35.49 -0.42 16.93
C THR A 16 36.96 -0.87 16.78
N ALA A 17 37.09 -2.09 16.21
CA ALA A 17 38.20 -2.70 15.45
C ALA A 17 39.48 -3.26 16.15
N SER A 18 39.55 -4.60 16.15
CA SER A 18 40.62 -5.45 15.60
C SER A 18 42.12 -5.11 15.76
N SER A 19 42.85 -6.00 16.43
CA SER A 19 44.10 -6.56 15.87
C SER A 19 44.48 -7.93 16.48
N LEU A 20 45.12 -8.77 15.65
CA LEU A 20 45.76 -10.06 16.01
C LEU A 20 47.18 -9.79 16.61
N PRO A 21 47.91 -10.76 17.23
CA PRO A 21 48.35 -11.99 16.53
C PRO A 21 48.60 -13.29 17.36
N THR A 22 48.59 -14.44 16.65
CA THR A 22 49.55 -15.58 16.71
C THR A 22 49.79 -16.31 18.08
N ASP A 23 49.78 -17.64 18.17
CA ASP A 23 50.28 -18.65 17.22
C ASP A 23 49.42 -19.93 17.06
N ALA A 24 49.79 -20.77 16.08
CA ALA A 24 49.11 -21.99 15.58
C ALA A 24 49.85 -23.28 16.04
N PRO A 25 49.65 -24.51 15.49
CA PRO A 25 48.67 -25.05 14.51
C PRO A 25 47.89 -26.30 15.05
N GLY A 26 46.97 -26.96 14.33
CA GLY A 26 46.32 -26.70 13.03
C GLY A 26 45.86 -28.01 12.34
N GLU A 27 44.62 -28.03 11.81
CA GLU A 27 44.09 -28.65 10.55
C GLU A 27 44.57 -30.07 10.05
N ILE A 28 43.82 -30.92 9.32
CA ILE A 28 42.68 -30.79 8.38
C ILE A 28 41.69 -31.99 8.54
N THR A 29 40.47 -31.87 8.01
CA THR A 29 39.42 -32.91 7.87
C THR A 29 39.73 -34.02 6.84
N THR A 30 39.14 -35.22 6.98
CA THR A 30 38.45 -35.93 5.86
C THR A 30 37.56 -37.12 6.27
N GLU A 31 36.86 -37.63 5.27
CA GLU A 31 35.87 -38.72 5.21
C GLU A 31 36.34 -40.14 5.66
N ARG A 32 35.36 -40.94 6.12
CA ARG A 32 35.07 -42.33 5.65
C ARG A 32 36.01 -43.52 5.96
N THR A 33 35.45 -44.44 6.76
CA THR A 33 35.55 -45.93 6.67
C THR A 33 36.79 -46.68 7.23
N ALA A 34 36.47 -47.68 8.07
CA ALA A 34 37.16 -48.96 8.33
C ALA A 34 38.42 -49.05 9.23
N THR A 35 38.18 -49.69 10.40
CA THR A 35 38.83 -50.95 10.83
C THR A 35 40.30 -50.98 11.28
N SER A 36 40.50 -51.39 12.54
CA SER A 36 41.62 -52.26 12.97
C SER A 36 41.10 -53.70 13.05
N SER A 37 41.57 -54.73 12.31
CA SER A 37 42.94 -55.16 11.95
C SER A 37 43.56 -56.09 12.99
N GLU A 38 43.50 -57.40 12.71
CA GLU A 38 44.53 -58.38 13.10
C GLU A 38 44.99 -59.17 11.85
N THR A 39 46.20 -59.70 11.89
CA THR A 39 46.95 -60.18 10.72
C THR A 39 46.68 -61.64 10.33
N GLY A 40 46.43 -61.89 9.04
CA GLY A 40 46.43 -63.25 8.48
C GLY A 40 46.35 -63.29 6.94
N SER A 41 47.35 -63.90 6.30
CA SER A 41 47.44 -64.19 4.85
C SER A 41 48.09 -65.59 4.72
N PRO A 42 47.88 -66.43 3.68
CA PRO A 42 47.39 -66.08 2.34
C PRO A 42 46.36 -67.04 1.66
N THR A 43 45.88 -66.62 0.49
CA THR A 43 45.55 -67.39 -0.74
C THR A 43 45.07 -68.86 -0.65
N THR A 44 43.90 -69.17 -1.25
CA THR A 44 43.73 -69.95 -2.51
C THR A 44 42.24 -70.04 -2.90
N GLY A 45 41.93 -70.22 -4.20
CA GLY A 45 40.56 -70.26 -4.73
C GLY A 45 39.89 -71.65 -4.80
N VAL A 46 38.58 -71.58 -5.00
CA VAL A 46 37.56 -72.62 -5.25
C VAL A 46 38.05 -73.77 -6.19
N PRO A 47 37.71 -75.03 -5.88
CA PRO A 47 36.74 -75.75 -6.71
C PRO A 47 35.58 -76.41 -5.93
N VAL A 48 34.39 -76.35 -6.53
CA VAL A 48 33.23 -77.25 -6.31
C VAL A 48 33.47 -78.53 -7.14
N THR A 49 32.89 -79.73 -6.91
CA THR A 49 31.76 -80.20 -6.08
C THR A 49 32.01 -81.67 -5.71
N ASP A 50 31.50 -82.17 -4.56
CA ASP A 50 30.51 -83.27 -4.53
C ASP A 50 30.18 -83.78 -3.10
N THR A 51 28.91 -84.13 -2.93
CA THR A 51 28.23 -84.71 -1.75
C THR A 51 28.75 -86.12 -1.38
N PRO A 52 28.54 -86.70 -0.15
CA PRO A 52 27.23 -86.67 0.54
C PRO A 52 27.13 -86.86 2.08
N VAL A 53 25.86 -86.79 2.55
CA VAL A 53 25.27 -87.52 3.71
C VAL A 53 25.57 -87.01 5.15
N THR A 54 24.63 -86.17 5.63
CA THR A 54 23.76 -86.43 6.80
C THR A 54 24.15 -85.96 8.23
N ASP A 55 23.15 -85.35 8.88
CA ASP A 55 22.90 -85.02 10.30
C ASP A 55 23.88 -84.11 11.09
N THR A 56 23.40 -82.90 11.42
CA THR A 56 23.36 -82.25 12.76
C THR A 56 22.86 -80.79 12.63
N PRO A 57 22.58 -80.10 13.75
CA PRO A 57 21.31 -80.08 14.49
C PRO A 57 20.38 -78.91 14.06
N VAL A 58 19.17 -78.86 14.63
CA VAL A 58 18.34 -77.64 14.59
C VAL A 58 18.94 -76.61 15.56
N THR A 59 19.29 -75.43 15.06
CA THR A 59 19.54 -74.24 15.87
C THR A 59 18.26 -73.42 15.84
N GLU A 60 17.56 -73.33 16.97
CA GLU A 60 16.39 -72.45 17.12
C GLU A 60 16.86 -70.99 16.98
N ASP A 61 16.23 -70.25 16.06
CA ASP A 61 16.37 -68.80 15.92
C ASP A 61 15.69 -68.15 17.15
N PRO A 62 16.32 -67.20 17.88
CA PRO A 62 15.71 -66.61 19.06
C PRO A 62 14.43 -65.85 18.67
N THR A 63 13.29 -66.48 18.91
CA THR A 63 11.95 -65.92 18.69
C THR A 63 11.83 -64.58 19.41
N ASP A 64 11.60 -63.50 18.65
CA ASP A 64 11.49 -62.18 19.25
C ASP A 64 10.14 -61.99 19.95
N LEU A 65 10.14 -62.18 21.26
CA LEU A 65 8.95 -62.03 22.10
C LEU A 65 8.61 -60.57 22.42
N CYS A 66 9.43 -59.58 22.02
CA CYS A 66 9.18 -58.18 22.39
C CYS A 66 7.94 -57.56 21.71
N THR A 67 7.36 -58.27 20.75
CA THR A 67 6.09 -57.96 20.08
C THR A 67 4.89 -58.73 20.69
N THR A 68 5.08 -59.43 21.82
CA THR A 68 4.08 -60.38 22.37
C THR A 68 3.73 -60.17 23.85
N CYS A 69 4.28 -59.15 24.52
CA CYS A 69 3.87 -58.81 25.89
C CYS A 69 2.36 -58.53 25.99
N ASN A 70 1.78 -58.87 27.14
CA ASN A 70 0.38 -58.61 27.44
C ASN A 70 0.26 -57.89 28.78
N ILE A 71 -0.05 -56.59 28.74
CA ILE A 71 -0.12 -55.72 29.93
C ILE A 71 -1.13 -56.18 30.98
N GLN A 72 -2.17 -56.92 30.58
CA GLN A 72 -3.17 -57.46 31.51
C GLN A 72 -2.59 -58.53 32.46
N THR A 73 -1.43 -59.11 32.15
CA THR A 73 -0.75 -60.10 33.02
C THR A 73 -0.08 -59.47 34.24
N ILE A 74 0.36 -58.20 34.14
CA ILE A 74 1.05 -57.46 35.21
C ILE A 74 0.17 -56.40 35.88
N LYS A 75 -1.06 -56.20 35.39
CA LYS A 75 -2.09 -55.37 36.00
C LYS A 75 -2.38 -55.79 37.45
N PRO A 76 -2.61 -54.86 38.39
CA PRO A 76 -2.97 -55.23 39.75
C PRO A 76 -4.35 -55.88 39.82
N ASP A 77 -4.37 -57.10 40.36
CA ASP A 77 -5.55 -57.78 40.87
C ASP A 77 -5.39 -58.00 42.40
N PRO A 78 -6.39 -57.63 43.24
CA PRO A 78 -7.48 -56.71 42.92
C PRO A 78 -6.98 -55.28 42.70
N ILE A 79 -7.74 -54.50 41.91
CA ILE A 79 -7.51 -53.04 41.80
C ILE A 79 -7.93 -52.37 43.12
N PRO A 80 -7.15 -51.42 43.67
CA PRO A 80 -7.55 -50.68 44.86
C PRO A 80 -8.84 -49.88 44.68
N THR A 81 -9.68 -49.82 45.72
CA THR A 81 -10.89 -48.98 45.72
C THR A 81 -10.54 -47.52 45.47
N GLY A 82 -11.32 -46.84 44.61
CA GLY A 82 -11.09 -45.44 44.25
C GLY A 82 -10.04 -45.20 43.16
N VAL A 83 -9.50 -46.28 42.54
CA VAL A 83 -8.42 -46.22 41.53
C VAL A 83 -8.85 -46.89 40.23
N VAL A 84 -8.49 -46.29 39.10
CA VAL A 84 -8.64 -46.82 37.75
C VAL A 84 -7.27 -46.95 37.10
N PHE A 85 -7.04 -48.08 36.42
CA PHE A 85 -5.87 -48.26 35.54
C PHE A 85 -6.31 -48.14 34.09
N SER A 86 -5.56 -47.37 33.31
CA SER A 86 -5.62 -47.36 31.84
C SER A 86 -4.25 -47.70 31.26
N PHE A 87 -4.26 -48.22 30.05
CA PHE A 87 -3.05 -48.62 29.34
C PHE A 87 -3.15 -48.12 27.90
N VAL A 88 -2.09 -47.49 27.40
CA VAL A 88 -1.96 -47.06 26.00
C VAL A 88 -0.76 -47.78 25.42
N GLU A 89 -1.01 -48.69 24.48
CA GLU A 89 0.01 -49.45 23.78
C GLU A 89 0.46 -48.67 22.53
N ASN A 90 1.76 -48.45 22.41
CA ASN A 90 2.41 -47.89 21.23
C ASN A 90 3.29 -48.99 20.62
N ALA A 91 3.02 -49.35 19.38
CA ALA A 91 3.82 -50.30 18.62
C ALA A 91 3.92 -49.85 17.16
N ALA A 92 5.13 -49.84 16.61
CA ALA A 92 5.39 -49.66 15.18
C ALA A 92 5.75 -51.02 14.55
N ASP A 93 5.56 -51.15 13.24
CA ASP A 93 5.82 -52.40 12.52
C ASP A 93 7.30 -52.82 12.61
N GLY A 94 7.59 -53.80 13.49
CA GLY A 94 8.94 -54.32 13.73
C GLY A 94 9.68 -53.71 14.93
N GLU A 95 9.02 -52.88 15.75
CA GLU A 95 9.56 -52.38 17.02
C GLU A 95 8.91 -53.07 18.23
N CYS A 96 9.60 -53.09 19.37
CA CYS A 96 9.10 -53.69 20.60
C CYS A 96 7.94 -52.88 21.19
N ILE A 97 6.95 -53.56 21.79
CA ILE A 97 5.77 -52.90 22.36
C ILE A 97 6.18 -51.99 23.51
N GLU A 98 5.85 -50.70 23.40
CA GLU A 98 5.81 -49.80 24.55
C GLU A 98 4.38 -49.71 25.09
N THR A 99 4.23 -49.58 26.40
CA THR A 99 2.92 -49.44 27.04
C THR A 99 2.98 -48.39 28.14
N LYS A 100 2.32 -47.26 27.93
CA LYS A 100 2.10 -46.29 29.01
C LYS A 100 0.99 -46.82 29.92
N ALA A 101 1.36 -47.23 31.13
CA ALA A 101 0.44 -47.49 32.21
C ALA A 101 0.10 -46.17 32.93
N THR A 102 -1.17 -45.83 33.02
CA THR A 102 -1.70 -44.70 33.79
C THR A 102 -2.58 -45.24 34.93
N CYS A 103 -2.52 -44.56 36.08
CA CYS A 103 -3.18 -44.97 37.31
C CYS A 103 -3.79 -43.74 38.00
N THR A 104 -5.11 -43.60 37.90
CA THR A 104 -5.83 -42.35 38.21
C THR A 104 -6.88 -42.60 39.28
N ARG A 105 -7.04 -41.67 40.23
CA ARG A 105 -8.11 -41.73 41.24
C ARG A 105 -9.45 -41.32 40.62
N ASN A 106 -10.52 -42.04 40.98
CA ASN A 106 -11.89 -41.73 40.56
C ASN A 106 -12.85 -41.37 41.71
N ASP A 107 -12.35 -41.24 42.94
CA ASP A 107 -13.12 -40.85 44.13
C ASP A 107 -12.96 -39.37 44.53
N GLY A 108 -12.29 -38.57 43.69
CA GLY A 108 -12.18 -37.12 43.86
C GLY A 108 -11.20 -36.64 44.93
N MET A 109 -10.47 -37.53 45.62
CA MET A 109 -9.41 -37.11 46.54
C MET A 109 -8.15 -36.67 45.79
N ILE A 110 -7.53 -35.59 46.26
CA ILE A 110 -6.22 -35.12 45.81
C ILE A 110 -5.14 -35.60 46.79
N CYS A 111 -3.96 -35.95 46.30
CA CYS A 111 -2.86 -36.53 47.08
C CYS A 111 -1.54 -35.83 46.74
N THR A 112 -0.70 -35.51 47.74
CA THR A 112 0.60 -34.87 47.48
C THR A 112 1.70 -35.86 47.09
N ASP A 113 1.52 -37.13 47.46
CA ASP A 113 2.54 -38.17 47.35
C ASP A 113 1.97 -39.37 46.59
N ILE A 114 2.20 -39.42 45.27
CA ILE A 114 1.73 -40.50 44.40
C ILE A 114 2.94 -41.17 43.74
N LYS A 115 2.98 -42.52 43.78
CA LYS A 115 4.08 -43.30 43.18
C LYS A 115 3.54 -44.59 42.54
N MET A 116 4.00 -44.89 41.33
CA MET A 116 3.81 -46.20 40.71
C MET A 116 5.01 -47.10 41.01
N PHE A 117 4.72 -48.35 41.36
CA PHE A 117 5.69 -49.37 41.69
C PHE A 117 5.55 -50.60 40.78
N ALA A 118 6.69 -51.22 40.48
CA ALA A 118 6.79 -52.52 39.85
C ALA A 118 7.29 -53.57 40.87
N THR A 119 6.78 -54.79 40.75
CA THR A 119 7.32 -55.98 41.42
C THR A 119 8.17 -56.76 40.44
N THR A 120 9.43 -57.03 40.78
CA THR A 120 10.36 -57.87 40.04
C THR A 120 10.84 -59.03 40.91
N ALA A 121 11.66 -59.93 40.34
CA ALA A 121 12.27 -61.03 41.10
C ALA A 121 13.18 -60.57 42.27
N THR A 122 13.62 -59.32 42.31
CA THR A 122 14.47 -58.77 43.39
C THR A 122 13.69 -57.97 44.44
N GLY A 123 12.42 -57.64 44.19
CA GLY A 123 11.56 -56.91 45.13
C GLY A 123 10.65 -55.88 44.44
N GLN A 124 10.14 -54.94 45.24
CA GLN A 124 9.31 -53.83 44.76
C GLN A 124 10.16 -52.57 44.56
N VAL A 125 10.02 -51.92 43.40
CA VAL A 125 10.79 -50.73 43.01
C VAL A 125 9.87 -49.64 42.43
N SER A 126 10.22 -48.37 42.63
CA SER A 126 9.45 -47.22 42.11
C SER A 126 9.82 -46.96 40.65
N ILE A 127 8.81 -46.89 39.77
CA ILE A 127 8.94 -46.80 38.30
C ILE A 127 8.16 -45.59 37.74
N THR A 128 8.27 -44.44 38.39
CA THR A 128 7.38 -43.30 38.14
C THR A 128 7.99 -42.33 37.14
N ASP A 129 7.32 -42.11 36.01
CA ASP A 129 7.71 -41.11 35.00
C ASP A 129 7.09 -39.74 35.30
N SER A 130 5.80 -39.72 35.65
CA SER A 130 5.01 -38.49 35.78
C SER A 130 3.86 -38.66 36.76
N THR A 131 3.59 -37.60 37.54
CA THR A 131 2.58 -37.54 38.61
C THR A 131 1.81 -36.23 38.55
N THR A 132 0.51 -36.28 38.82
CA THR A 132 -0.32 -35.12 39.16
C THR A 132 -0.75 -35.23 40.64
N THR A 133 -1.78 -34.49 41.06
CA THR A 133 -2.45 -34.68 42.36
C THR A 133 -3.47 -35.83 42.38
N THR A 134 -3.74 -36.45 41.23
CA THR A 134 -4.76 -37.53 41.09
C THR A 134 -4.30 -38.72 40.24
N GLU A 135 -3.21 -38.60 39.49
CA GLU A 135 -2.69 -39.61 38.56
C GLU A 135 -1.19 -39.87 38.78
N VAL A 136 -0.77 -41.11 38.51
CA VAL A 136 0.63 -41.44 38.23
C VAL A 136 0.73 -42.31 36.99
N SER A 137 1.81 -42.16 36.22
CA SER A 137 2.06 -42.96 35.02
C SER A 137 3.52 -43.43 34.86
N ALA A 138 3.68 -44.51 34.09
CA ALA A 138 4.95 -45.17 33.78
C ALA A 138 4.91 -45.75 32.37
N THR A 139 6.02 -45.68 31.65
CA THR A 139 6.16 -46.13 30.25
C THR A 139 6.99 -47.40 30.23
N LEU A 140 6.35 -48.53 29.91
CA LEU A 140 6.96 -49.86 30.02
C LEU A 140 7.33 -50.39 28.64
N THR A 141 8.60 -50.73 28.44
CA THR A 141 9.09 -51.33 27.19
C THR A 141 9.11 -52.85 27.32
N CYS A 142 8.47 -53.56 26.40
CA CYS A 142 8.53 -55.02 26.31
C CYS A 142 9.93 -55.48 25.85
N ALA A 143 10.51 -56.46 26.53
CA ALA A 143 11.81 -57.04 26.19
C ALA A 143 11.66 -58.34 25.39
N ASN A 144 12.72 -58.76 24.70
CA ASN A 144 12.75 -59.98 23.86
C ASN A 144 12.58 -61.30 24.66
N ASP A 145 12.51 -61.24 26.00
CA ASP A 145 12.14 -62.36 26.88
C ASP A 145 10.63 -62.45 27.18
N GLY A 146 9.83 -61.52 26.65
CA GLY A 146 8.39 -61.43 26.87
C GLY A 146 7.99 -60.75 28.19
N THR A 147 8.93 -60.13 28.90
CA THR A 147 8.66 -59.37 30.13
C THR A 147 8.69 -57.86 29.90
N TYR A 148 8.00 -57.10 30.74
CA TYR A 148 8.08 -55.64 30.74
C TYR A 148 9.30 -55.14 31.52
N SER A 149 9.83 -54.00 31.07
CA SER A 149 10.94 -53.28 31.67
C SER A 149 10.63 -51.78 31.80
N TRP A 150 11.37 -51.09 32.67
CA TRP A 150 11.32 -49.64 32.86
C TRP A 150 12.74 -49.13 33.16
N GLY A 151 13.37 -48.45 32.20
CA GLY A 151 14.77 -48.02 32.32
C GLY A 151 15.72 -49.20 32.58
N THR A 152 16.28 -49.28 33.79
CA THR A 152 17.15 -50.40 34.23
C THR A 152 16.40 -51.48 35.02
N THR A 153 15.10 -51.33 35.26
CA THR A 153 14.25 -52.32 35.92
C THR A 153 13.75 -53.33 34.89
N ILE A 154 14.06 -54.61 35.07
CA ILE A 154 13.67 -55.70 34.16
C ILE A 154 12.86 -56.78 34.89
N GLY A 155 12.12 -57.60 34.15
CA GLY A 155 11.32 -58.69 34.71
C GLY A 155 10.17 -58.18 35.59
N ILE A 156 9.44 -57.15 35.13
CA ILE A 156 8.27 -56.62 35.83
C ILE A 156 7.13 -57.65 35.75
N THR A 157 6.56 -57.99 36.91
CA THR A 157 5.51 -59.04 37.05
C THR A 157 4.22 -58.55 37.69
N LYS A 158 4.23 -57.42 38.39
CA LYS A 158 3.03 -56.78 38.92
C LYS A 158 3.23 -55.28 39.11
N LEU A 159 2.25 -54.48 38.70
CA LEU A 159 2.17 -53.03 38.94
C LEU A 159 1.35 -52.75 40.20
N ALA A 160 1.66 -51.66 40.90
CA ALA A 160 0.90 -51.13 42.02
C ALA A 160 1.02 -49.60 42.08
N CYS A 161 0.04 -48.93 42.69
CA CYS A 161 0.09 -47.49 42.96
C CYS A 161 -0.08 -47.24 44.45
N GLN A 162 0.71 -46.30 44.97
CA GLN A 162 0.62 -45.79 46.32
C GLN A 162 0.18 -44.33 46.24
N PHE A 163 -0.90 -44.01 46.95
CA PHE A 163 -1.46 -42.66 47.07
C PHE A 163 -1.43 -42.31 48.57
N GLU A 164 -0.55 -41.40 48.97
CA GLU A 164 -0.39 -40.95 50.36
C GLU A 164 -0.77 -39.49 50.51
N SER A 165 -0.93 -39.03 51.76
CA SER A 165 -1.28 -37.63 52.08
C SER A 165 -2.57 -37.14 51.40
N CYS A 166 -3.49 -38.06 51.09
CA CYS A 166 -4.72 -37.75 50.37
C CYS A 166 -5.74 -36.99 51.21
N THR A 167 -6.31 -35.94 50.64
CA THR A 167 -7.40 -35.14 51.22
C THR A 167 -8.58 -35.05 50.24
N THR A 168 -9.78 -34.86 50.76
CA THR A 168 -10.87 -34.30 49.96
C THR A 168 -10.54 -32.84 49.66
N PRO A 169 -10.52 -32.39 48.38
CA PRO A 169 -10.34 -30.98 48.08
C PRO A 169 -11.41 -30.15 48.77
N THR A 170 -11.05 -28.95 49.25
CA THR A 170 -12.05 -27.98 49.70
C THR A 170 -12.94 -27.60 48.50
N PRO A 171 -14.24 -27.27 48.67
CA PRO A 171 -15.08 -26.97 47.52
C PRO A 171 -14.60 -25.76 46.71
N CYS A 172 -13.83 -24.87 47.34
CA CYS A 172 -13.12 -23.77 46.67
C CYS A 172 -11.98 -24.21 45.72
N GLN A 173 -11.71 -25.51 45.62
CA GLN A 173 -10.78 -26.14 44.66
C GLN A 173 -11.52 -26.97 43.60
N THR A 174 -12.85 -26.98 43.62
CA THR A 174 -13.69 -27.83 42.75
C THR A 174 -14.72 -27.04 41.93
N CYS A 175 -14.57 -25.71 41.81
CA CYS A 175 -15.29 -24.98 40.78
C CYS A 175 -14.80 -25.44 39.39
N ASP A 176 -15.65 -25.23 38.39
CA ASP A 176 -15.45 -25.67 37.01
C ASP A 176 -15.92 -24.55 36.09
N ILE A 177 -14.97 -23.87 35.45
CA ILE A 177 -15.22 -22.66 34.66
C ILE A 177 -16.17 -22.93 33.49
N SER A 178 -16.17 -24.15 32.93
CA SER A 178 -17.03 -24.54 31.81
C SER A 178 -18.53 -24.45 32.12
N LYS A 179 -18.91 -24.46 33.41
CA LYS A 179 -20.31 -24.30 33.85
C LYS A 179 -20.82 -22.86 33.76
N ILE A 180 -19.93 -21.86 33.69
CA ILE A 180 -20.29 -20.44 33.60
C ILE A 180 -19.71 -19.73 32.35
N SER A 181 -18.82 -20.38 31.60
CA SER A 181 -18.24 -19.84 30.36
C SER A 181 -19.29 -19.48 29.29
N PRO A 182 -19.02 -18.49 28.42
CA PRO A 182 -19.89 -18.15 27.30
C PRO A 182 -20.11 -19.35 26.36
N THR A 183 -21.36 -19.73 26.10
CA THR A 183 -21.71 -20.93 25.33
C THR A 183 -21.78 -20.73 23.81
N ASN A 184 -21.75 -19.48 23.33
CA ASN A 184 -21.75 -19.15 21.91
C ASN A 184 -20.98 -17.82 21.65
N PRO A 185 -19.64 -17.86 21.56
CA PRO A 185 -18.83 -16.68 21.24
C PRO A 185 -19.13 -16.14 19.84
N LEU A 186 -18.85 -14.85 19.62
CA LEU A 186 -18.96 -14.21 18.31
C LEU A 186 -17.87 -14.74 17.36
N PRO A 187 -18.14 -14.85 16.05
CA PRO A 187 -17.11 -15.20 15.07
C PRO A 187 -15.91 -14.25 15.16
N GLY A 188 -14.69 -14.81 15.16
CA GLY A 188 -13.45 -14.04 15.35
C GLY A 188 -13.10 -13.71 16.81
N THR A 189 -13.81 -14.27 17.80
CA THR A 189 -13.54 -14.04 19.23
C THR A 189 -13.31 -15.34 20.01
N SER A 190 -12.54 -15.25 21.09
CA SER A 190 -12.33 -16.31 22.07
C SER A 190 -12.57 -15.83 23.50
N PHE A 191 -12.85 -16.81 24.36
CA PHE A 191 -12.85 -16.66 25.80
C PHE A 191 -11.76 -17.60 26.35
N VAL A 192 -10.83 -17.04 27.13
CA VAL A 192 -9.68 -17.76 27.68
C VAL A 192 -9.71 -17.65 29.20
N SER A 193 -9.41 -18.75 29.89
CA SER A 193 -9.38 -18.82 31.35
C SER A 193 -8.08 -19.46 31.84
N GLU A 194 -7.38 -18.80 32.77
CA GLU A 194 -6.15 -19.29 33.41
C GLU A 194 -6.39 -19.50 34.90
N GLU A 195 -6.32 -20.77 35.34
CA GLU A 195 -6.56 -21.16 36.72
C GLU A 195 -5.31 -21.02 37.58
N ASN A 196 -5.43 -20.31 38.70
CA ASN A 196 -4.40 -20.13 39.72
C ASN A 196 -4.93 -20.58 41.09
N VAL A 197 -4.04 -20.85 42.05
CA VAL A 197 -4.42 -21.17 43.44
C VAL A 197 -3.80 -20.16 44.39
N VAL A 198 -4.65 -19.38 45.06
CA VAL A 198 -4.24 -18.34 46.02
C VAL A 198 -4.83 -18.68 47.39
N ASN A 199 -4.00 -18.70 48.43
CA ASN A 199 -4.37 -19.07 49.80
C ASN A 199 -5.10 -20.42 49.96
N GLY A 200 -4.99 -21.32 48.96
CA GLY A 200 -5.62 -22.64 48.96
C GLY A 200 -6.97 -22.74 48.24
N CYS A 201 -7.46 -21.67 47.60
CA CYS A 201 -8.66 -21.68 46.76
C CYS A 201 -8.34 -21.28 45.32
N GLN A 202 -9.16 -21.72 44.35
CA GLN A 202 -9.02 -21.33 42.95
C GLN A 202 -9.31 -19.83 42.76
N VAL A 203 -8.46 -19.17 41.98
CA VAL A 203 -8.64 -17.81 41.45
C VAL A 203 -8.40 -17.90 39.94
N ILE A 204 -9.35 -17.45 39.12
CA ILE A 204 -9.28 -17.59 37.67
C ILE A 204 -9.17 -16.21 37.03
N THR A 205 -8.15 -16.05 36.20
CA THR A 205 -8.04 -14.92 35.28
C THR A 205 -8.85 -15.26 34.04
N VAL A 206 -9.89 -14.48 33.74
CA VAL A 206 -10.76 -14.66 32.56
C VAL A 206 -10.56 -13.52 31.57
N THR A 207 -10.40 -13.85 30.30
CA THR A 207 -10.10 -12.90 29.22
C THR A 207 -11.05 -13.09 28.05
N CYS A 208 -11.73 -12.01 27.67
CA CYS A 208 -12.47 -11.88 26.42
C CYS A 208 -11.51 -11.30 25.37
N LYS A 209 -11.39 -11.92 24.19
CA LYS A 209 -10.41 -11.53 23.17
C LYS A 209 -10.92 -11.64 21.74
N ARG A 210 -10.42 -10.78 20.86
CA ARG A 210 -10.47 -10.94 19.39
C ARG A 210 -9.26 -11.69 18.86
N ASP A 211 -9.50 -12.62 17.93
CA ASP A 211 -8.47 -13.40 17.24
C ASP A 211 -8.35 -13.05 15.76
N ASP A 212 -9.26 -12.21 15.25
CA ASP A 212 -9.23 -11.64 13.90
C ASP A 212 -8.44 -10.31 13.80
N GLY A 213 -7.90 -9.83 14.92
CA GLY A 213 -7.03 -8.65 14.97
C GLY A 213 -7.73 -7.30 14.86
N LEU A 214 -9.07 -7.24 14.99
CA LEU A 214 -9.78 -5.96 15.09
C LEU A 214 -9.59 -5.33 16.48
N ILE A 215 -9.67 -4.01 16.53
CA ILE A 215 -9.75 -3.22 17.77
C ILE A 215 -11.20 -2.77 17.97
N CYS A 216 -11.70 -2.86 19.19
CA CYS A 216 -13.02 -2.37 19.60
C CYS A 216 -12.91 -1.02 20.31
N SER A 217 -13.94 -0.17 20.24
CA SER A 217 -13.99 1.03 21.10
C SER A 217 -14.04 0.64 22.57
N SER A 218 -14.70 -0.48 22.91
CA SER A 218 -14.58 -1.16 24.20
C SER A 218 -14.70 -2.68 24.04
N VAL A 219 -13.83 -3.43 24.73
CA VAL A 219 -14.04 -4.85 25.05
C VAL A 219 -14.35 -4.95 26.53
N ALA A 220 -15.32 -5.77 26.93
CA ALA A 220 -15.68 -5.95 28.34
C ALA A 220 -15.91 -7.42 28.73
N VAL A 221 -15.48 -7.76 29.94
CA VAL A 221 -15.85 -8.99 30.64
C VAL A 221 -17.06 -8.67 31.51
N GLN A 222 -18.20 -9.31 31.23
CA GLN A 222 -19.44 -9.17 31.99
C GLN A 222 -19.76 -10.47 32.73
N ALA A 223 -20.51 -10.34 33.83
CA ALA A 223 -21.08 -11.49 34.55
C ALA A 223 -22.56 -11.28 34.83
N GLU A 224 -23.30 -12.38 34.84
CA GLU A 224 -24.65 -12.43 35.38
C GLU A 224 -24.58 -12.65 36.90
N PHE A 225 -25.23 -11.77 37.65
CA PHE A 225 -25.47 -11.87 39.08
C PHE A 225 -26.97 -12.13 39.33
N PRO A 226 -27.39 -12.57 40.54
CA PRO A 226 -28.80 -12.71 40.90
C PRO A 226 -29.64 -11.41 40.80
N THR A 227 -29.00 -10.25 40.62
CA THR A 227 -29.61 -8.93 40.43
C THR A 227 -29.62 -8.45 38.97
N GLY A 228 -29.02 -9.20 38.04
CA GLY A 228 -28.86 -8.83 36.63
C GLY A 228 -27.40 -8.91 36.16
N ILE A 229 -27.16 -8.56 34.89
CA ILE A 229 -25.81 -8.54 34.29
C ILE A 229 -25.07 -7.27 34.74
N SER A 230 -23.76 -7.38 34.96
CA SER A 230 -22.88 -6.22 35.22
C SER A 230 -21.46 -6.45 34.69
N GLU A 231 -20.78 -5.36 34.35
CA GLU A 231 -19.39 -5.38 33.91
C GLU A 231 -18.44 -5.65 35.09
N LEU A 232 -17.45 -6.53 34.87
CA LEU A 232 -16.37 -6.81 35.81
C LEU A 232 -15.10 -6.01 35.52
N SER A 233 -14.87 -5.74 34.23
CA SER A 233 -13.69 -5.08 33.67
C SER A 233 -13.96 -4.72 32.20
N SER A 234 -13.49 -3.56 31.76
CA SER A 234 -13.47 -3.15 30.35
C SER A 234 -12.10 -2.62 29.92
N THR A 235 -11.87 -2.56 28.62
CA THR A 235 -10.65 -2.02 28.01
C THR A 235 -11.05 -1.22 26.77
N MET A 236 -10.86 0.10 26.86
CA MET A 236 -11.13 1.04 25.78
C MET A 236 -10.05 0.93 24.69
N ASN A 237 -10.45 1.01 23.42
CA ASN A 237 -9.55 0.96 22.25
C ASN A 237 -8.61 -0.27 22.24
N GLY A 238 -9.13 -1.45 22.61
CA GLY A 238 -8.38 -2.71 22.73
C GLY A 238 -8.92 -3.88 21.90
N ASP A 239 -8.14 -4.95 21.80
CA ASP A 239 -8.53 -6.24 21.21
C ASP A 239 -9.08 -7.24 22.26
N SER A 240 -8.87 -6.95 23.54
CA SER A 240 -9.10 -7.86 24.65
C SER A 240 -9.37 -7.11 25.96
N ALA A 241 -10.06 -7.77 26.89
CA ALA A 241 -10.26 -7.31 28.26
C ALA A 241 -10.19 -8.50 29.23
N THR A 242 -9.63 -8.27 30.42
CA THR A 242 -9.34 -9.31 31.41
C THR A 242 -9.94 -8.95 32.77
N SER A 243 -10.45 -9.94 33.49
CA SER A 243 -10.94 -9.84 34.86
C SER A 243 -10.48 -11.03 35.70
N VAL A 244 -10.64 -10.95 37.01
CA VAL A 244 -10.27 -12.01 37.97
C VAL A 244 -11.48 -12.36 38.84
N ILE A 245 -11.76 -13.67 38.96
CA ILE A 245 -12.86 -14.22 39.75
C ILE A 245 -12.36 -15.27 40.76
N GLU A 246 -13.09 -15.45 41.86
CA GLU A 246 -12.68 -16.28 42.99
C GLU A 246 -13.67 -17.44 43.19
N CYS A 247 -13.17 -18.66 43.42
CA CYS A 247 -13.99 -19.81 43.79
C CYS A 247 -14.20 -19.85 45.31
N ASN A 248 -15.45 -19.86 45.75
CA ASN A 248 -15.83 -19.81 47.16
C ASN A 248 -15.82 -21.20 47.83
N GLU A 249 -15.79 -21.23 49.16
CA GLU A 249 -15.89 -22.44 49.99
C GLU A 249 -17.18 -23.26 49.76
N ASN A 250 -18.15 -22.74 49.01
CA ASN A 250 -19.38 -23.43 48.62
C ASN A 250 -19.35 -24.02 47.18
N GLY A 251 -18.22 -23.95 46.48
CA GLY A 251 -18.05 -24.51 45.13
C GLY A 251 -18.67 -23.70 44.00
N LYS A 252 -18.88 -22.39 44.20
CA LYS A 252 -19.32 -21.44 43.18
C LYS A 252 -18.31 -20.32 42.98
N TYR A 253 -18.32 -19.72 41.79
CA TYR A 253 -17.55 -18.50 41.53
C TYR A 253 -18.23 -17.24 42.08
N SER A 254 -17.41 -16.25 42.40
CA SER A 254 -17.84 -14.90 42.74
C SER A 254 -16.87 -13.83 42.22
N TYR A 255 -17.38 -12.61 42.13
CA TYR A 255 -16.57 -11.42 41.91
C TYR A 255 -16.78 -10.47 43.10
N ARG A 256 -15.68 -10.07 43.76
CA ARG A 256 -15.71 -9.24 44.99
C ARG A 256 -16.68 -9.76 46.08
N GLY A 257 -16.80 -11.09 46.20
CA GLY A 257 -17.66 -11.75 47.17
C GLY A 257 -19.14 -11.89 46.78
N ILE A 258 -19.57 -11.47 45.58
CA ILE A 258 -20.93 -11.68 45.07
C ILE A 258 -20.94 -12.84 44.08
N GLU A 259 -21.76 -13.87 44.32
CA GLU A 259 -21.86 -15.06 43.45
C GLU A 259 -22.29 -14.69 42.02
N ILE A 260 -21.64 -15.31 41.03
CA ILE A 260 -21.97 -15.18 39.60
C ILE A 260 -22.59 -16.47 39.05
N THR A 261 -23.52 -16.33 38.09
CA THR A 261 -24.23 -17.46 37.45
C THR A 261 -23.77 -17.75 36.03
N ALA A 262 -23.28 -16.75 35.31
CA ALA A 262 -22.74 -16.86 33.96
C ALA A 262 -21.72 -15.75 33.68
N LEU A 263 -20.89 -15.94 32.64
CA LEU A 263 -20.00 -14.93 32.06
C LEU A 263 -20.41 -14.64 30.61
N SER A 264 -20.22 -13.39 30.19
CA SER A 264 -20.38 -12.95 28.81
C SER A 264 -19.25 -12.01 28.42
N CYS A 265 -18.96 -11.96 27.11
CA CYS A 265 -18.05 -10.99 26.51
C CYS A 265 -18.86 -9.98 25.73
N ASP A 266 -18.60 -8.70 25.94
CA ASP A 266 -19.18 -7.61 25.16
C ASP A 266 -18.09 -6.92 24.33
N PHE A 267 -18.45 -6.53 23.12
CA PHE A 267 -17.53 -6.15 22.05
C PHE A 267 -18.14 -4.97 21.29
N ILE A 268 -17.95 -3.77 21.83
CA ILE A 268 -18.61 -2.55 21.39
C ILE A 268 -17.79 -1.89 20.29
N GLN A 269 -18.43 -1.65 19.14
CA GLN A 269 -17.86 -1.00 17.94
C GLN A 269 -16.47 -1.53 17.58
N CYS A 270 -16.42 -2.75 17.03
CA CYS A 270 -15.21 -3.38 16.50
C CYS A 270 -15.24 -3.34 14.96
N PRO A 271 -15.00 -2.17 14.32
CA PRO A 271 -15.08 -2.06 12.87
C PRO A 271 -14.02 -2.93 12.18
N PRO A 272 -14.35 -3.61 11.06
CA PRO A 272 -13.32 -4.10 10.15
C PRO A 272 -12.47 -2.92 9.66
N PRO A 273 -11.17 -3.14 9.39
CA PRO A 273 -10.24 -2.04 9.37
C PRO A 273 -10.44 -1.19 8.12
N CYS A 274 -10.65 0.11 8.33
CA CYS A 274 -10.64 1.14 7.29
C CYS A 274 -9.26 1.33 6.63
N THR A 275 -8.32 0.38 6.79
CA THR A 275 -7.04 0.28 6.08
C THR A 275 -7.06 -0.80 4.98
N SER A 276 -8.17 -1.55 4.85
CA SER A 276 -8.33 -2.69 3.93
C SER A 276 -8.67 -2.31 2.48
N CYS A 277 -9.13 -1.09 2.22
CA CYS A 277 -9.37 -0.61 0.86
C CYS A 277 -8.10 -0.64 0.00
N ASP A 278 -8.24 -0.77 -1.32
CA ASP A 278 -7.15 -0.65 -2.30
C ASP A 278 -7.65 0.15 -3.51
N ILE A 279 -7.15 1.36 -3.71
CA ILE A 279 -7.62 2.25 -4.78
C ILE A 279 -7.31 1.70 -6.19
N SER A 280 -6.30 0.84 -6.31
CA SER A 280 -5.91 0.24 -7.60
C SER A 280 -6.92 -0.78 -8.12
N THR A 281 -7.82 -1.25 -7.26
CA THR A 281 -8.94 -2.13 -7.63
C THR A 281 -10.07 -1.40 -8.35
N ILE A 282 -10.18 -0.07 -8.21
CA ILE A 282 -11.27 0.71 -8.81
C ILE A 282 -10.97 1.00 -10.29
N PRO A 283 -11.86 0.59 -11.23
CA PRO A 283 -11.67 0.84 -12.66
C PRO A 283 -11.53 2.34 -12.98
N LEU A 284 -10.44 2.70 -13.65
CA LEU A 284 -10.20 4.06 -14.14
C LEU A 284 -10.64 4.18 -15.61
N THR A 285 -11.49 5.15 -15.91
CA THR A 285 -11.83 5.51 -17.29
C THR A 285 -10.68 6.27 -17.91
N VAL A 286 -10.15 5.80 -19.04
CA VAL A 286 -9.01 6.43 -19.74
C VAL A 286 -9.38 7.88 -20.12
N PRO A 287 -8.66 8.89 -19.62
CA PRO A 287 -9.00 10.29 -19.85
C PRO A 287 -8.57 10.76 -21.26
N PRO A 288 -9.09 11.90 -21.75
CA PRO A 288 -8.70 12.46 -23.04
C PRO A 288 -7.20 12.76 -23.16
N ALA A 289 -6.65 12.69 -24.39
CA ALA A 289 -5.25 12.98 -24.64
C ALA A 289 -4.87 14.42 -24.19
N GLY A 290 -3.74 14.55 -23.47
CA GLY A 290 -3.31 15.80 -22.83
C GLY A 290 -3.88 16.02 -21.42
N THR A 291 -4.58 15.03 -20.87
CA THR A 291 -5.17 15.06 -19.52
C THR A 291 -4.89 13.76 -18.77
N SER A 292 -4.85 13.84 -17.43
CA SER A 292 -4.50 12.72 -16.55
C SER A 292 -5.48 12.62 -15.38
N LEU A 293 -5.79 11.36 -15.01
CA LEU A 293 -6.54 10.97 -13.82
C LEU A 293 -5.56 10.26 -12.89
N ILE A 294 -5.30 10.85 -11.72
CA ILE A 294 -4.28 10.38 -10.78
C ILE A 294 -4.97 10.04 -9.46
N PRO A 295 -5.17 8.75 -9.13
CA PRO A 295 -5.51 8.32 -7.78
C PRO A 295 -4.24 8.27 -6.91
N GLN A 296 -4.33 8.78 -5.68
CA GLN A 296 -3.29 8.67 -4.67
C GLN A 296 -3.90 8.17 -3.36
N GLU A 297 -3.44 7.01 -2.84
CA GLU A 297 -3.77 6.60 -1.47
C GLU A 297 -3.05 7.51 -0.46
N ASN A 298 -3.78 7.89 0.59
CA ASN A 298 -3.29 8.67 1.73
C ASN A 298 -3.83 8.05 3.02
N THR A 299 -3.37 8.50 4.19
CA THR A 299 -3.92 8.10 5.48
C THR A 299 -4.46 9.34 6.22
N ILE A 300 -5.73 9.30 6.63
CA ILE A 300 -6.40 10.36 7.39
C ILE A 300 -6.97 9.72 8.66
N ASN A 301 -6.59 10.24 9.83
CA ASN A 301 -7.05 9.78 11.14
C ASN A 301 -6.93 8.25 11.35
N GLY A 302 -5.86 7.64 10.82
CA GLY A 302 -5.59 6.20 10.89
C GLY A 302 -6.27 5.35 9.81
N CYS A 303 -7.30 5.87 9.13
CA CYS A 303 -7.96 5.20 8.01
C CYS A 303 -7.26 5.50 6.68
N LYS A 304 -7.34 4.57 5.73
CA LYS A 304 -7.03 4.87 4.32
C LYS A 304 -8.03 5.89 3.78
N ALA A 305 -7.50 6.86 3.06
CA ALA A 305 -8.22 7.76 2.19
C ALA A 305 -7.64 7.64 0.77
N ALA A 306 -8.30 8.26 -0.21
CA ALA A 306 -7.69 8.47 -1.51
C ALA A 306 -8.03 9.87 -2.03
N THR A 307 -7.01 10.59 -2.48
CA THR A 307 -7.16 11.87 -3.17
C THR A 307 -7.11 11.60 -4.67
N ILE A 308 -8.20 11.92 -5.38
CA ILE A 308 -8.31 11.74 -6.82
C ILE A 308 -8.10 13.09 -7.49
N THR A 309 -7.13 13.17 -8.40
CA THR A 309 -6.80 14.41 -9.12
C THR A 309 -7.09 14.25 -10.61
N CYS A 310 -7.94 15.12 -11.15
CA CYS A 310 -8.16 15.28 -12.59
C CYS A 310 -7.42 16.53 -13.05
N GLN A 311 -6.40 16.38 -13.89
CA GLN A 311 -5.55 17.49 -14.33
C GLN A 311 -5.29 17.53 -15.84
N ARG A 312 -4.91 18.70 -16.35
CA ARG A 312 -4.46 18.91 -17.73
C ARG A 312 -2.97 19.16 -17.81
N GLU A 313 -2.29 18.38 -18.65
CA GLU A 313 -0.84 18.45 -18.86
C GLU A 313 -0.46 19.39 -20.02
N ASP A 314 -1.43 19.74 -20.87
CA ASP A 314 -1.26 20.66 -21.99
C ASP A 314 -1.46 22.15 -21.63
N GLY A 315 -1.65 22.46 -20.34
CA GLY A 315 -1.79 23.82 -19.81
C GLY A 315 -3.07 24.55 -20.23
N GLN A 316 -4.04 23.85 -20.82
CA GLN A 316 -5.33 24.41 -21.22
C GLN A 316 -6.26 24.56 -20.00
N VAL A 317 -6.91 25.70 -19.87
CA VAL A 317 -7.88 25.99 -18.78
C VAL A 317 -9.29 25.71 -19.29
N CYS A 318 -10.02 24.83 -18.62
CA CYS A 318 -11.43 24.53 -18.91
C CYS A 318 -12.37 25.49 -18.16
N THR A 319 -13.65 25.59 -18.55
CA THR A 319 -14.62 26.38 -17.76
C THR A 319 -14.85 25.72 -16.41
N SER A 320 -14.97 24.39 -16.39
CA SER A 320 -14.74 23.58 -15.19
C SER A 320 -13.99 22.27 -15.51
N VAL A 321 -13.26 21.79 -14.51
CA VAL A 321 -12.80 20.40 -14.42
C VAL A 321 -13.55 19.75 -13.26
N ALA A 322 -13.92 18.47 -13.40
CA ALA A 322 -14.55 17.72 -12.32
C ALA A 322 -14.04 16.28 -12.26
N VAL A 323 -13.89 15.79 -11.03
CA VAL A 323 -13.71 14.37 -10.71
C VAL A 323 -15.09 13.73 -10.67
N GLN A 324 -15.25 12.60 -11.35
CA GLN A 324 -16.50 11.83 -11.40
C GLN A 324 -16.32 10.43 -10.83
N ALA A 325 -17.27 10.00 -10.01
CA ALA A 325 -17.37 8.64 -9.49
C ALA A 325 -18.58 7.93 -10.08
N THR A 326 -18.40 6.66 -10.41
CA THR A 326 -19.48 5.72 -10.75
C THR A 326 -19.91 5.02 -9.47
N THR A 327 -21.21 4.95 -9.24
CA THR A 327 -21.85 4.21 -8.13
C THR A 327 -22.98 3.34 -8.70
N SER A 328 -23.67 2.59 -7.84
CA SER A 328 -24.85 1.80 -8.24
C SER A 328 -26.01 2.62 -8.80
N THR A 329 -26.07 3.95 -8.57
CA THR A 329 -27.11 4.84 -9.09
C THR A 329 -26.73 5.55 -10.40
N GLY A 330 -25.46 5.50 -10.80
CA GLY A 330 -24.94 6.18 -11.98
C GLY A 330 -23.61 6.91 -11.74
N VAL A 331 -23.27 7.84 -12.63
CA VAL A 331 -22.06 8.67 -12.56
C VAL A 331 -22.41 10.05 -12.00
N SER A 332 -21.66 10.50 -10.99
CA SER A 332 -21.85 11.79 -10.31
C SER A 332 -20.54 12.55 -10.19
N GLU A 333 -20.58 13.88 -10.20
CA GLU A 333 -19.43 14.74 -9.89
C GLU A 333 -19.22 14.81 -8.37
N ILE A 334 -17.99 14.54 -7.93
CA ILE A 334 -17.61 14.39 -6.51
C ILE A 334 -16.62 15.45 -6.02
N GLY A 335 -16.05 16.20 -6.95
CA GLY A 335 -15.24 17.39 -6.70
C GLY A 335 -15.10 18.14 -8.02
N SER A 336 -15.24 19.47 -8.00
CA SER A 336 -15.15 20.28 -9.23
C SER A 336 -14.47 21.61 -8.96
N THR A 337 -13.93 22.21 -10.01
CA THR A 337 -13.17 23.46 -9.91
C THR A 337 -13.36 24.28 -11.20
N MET A 338 -13.71 25.56 -11.05
CA MET A 338 -13.96 26.48 -12.17
C MET A 338 -12.69 27.26 -12.52
N GLY A 339 -12.45 27.48 -13.82
CA GLY A 339 -11.38 28.37 -14.29
C GLY A 339 -9.94 27.93 -13.98
N LEU A 340 -9.73 26.69 -13.55
CA LEU A 340 -8.42 26.07 -13.37
C LEU A 340 -8.30 24.80 -14.25
N GLY A 341 -7.07 24.37 -14.53
CA GLY A 341 -6.78 23.14 -15.29
C GLY A 341 -6.76 21.87 -14.45
N VAL A 342 -7.18 21.94 -13.18
CA VAL A 342 -7.12 20.86 -12.18
C VAL A 342 -8.38 20.88 -11.33
N ALA A 343 -8.89 19.71 -10.96
CA ALA A 343 -9.84 19.52 -9.85
C ALA A 343 -9.43 18.30 -9.01
N THR A 344 -9.72 18.33 -7.72
CA THR A 344 -9.48 17.24 -6.77
C THR A 344 -10.77 16.82 -6.07
N ALA A 345 -10.80 15.58 -5.59
CA ALA A 345 -11.82 15.05 -4.70
C ALA A 345 -11.19 14.06 -3.71
N GLU A 346 -11.80 13.90 -2.53
CA GLU A 346 -11.34 12.96 -1.50
C GLU A 346 -12.34 11.84 -1.28
N LEU A 347 -11.82 10.63 -1.06
CA LEU A 347 -12.56 9.40 -0.83
C LEU A 347 -12.15 8.81 0.51
N THR A 348 -13.13 8.35 1.29
CA THR A 348 -12.90 7.72 2.60
C THR A 348 -13.06 6.20 2.47
N CYS A 349 -12.14 5.42 3.05
CA CYS A 349 -12.32 3.98 3.19
C CYS A 349 -13.40 3.69 4.25
N SER A 350 -14.48 3.03 3.82
CA SER A 350 -15.57 2.54 4.65
C SER A 350 -15.19 1.22 5.35
N ALA A 351 -15.89 0.91 6.43
CA ALA A 351 -15.68 -0.29 7.25
C ALA A 351 -16.00 -1.62 6.54
N ASP A 352 -16.58 -1.58 5.33
CA ASP A 352 -16.76 -2.74 4.44
C ASP A 352 -15.58 -2.94 3.47
N GLY A 353 -14.50 -2.16 3.60
CA GLY A 353 -13.30 -2.25 2.76
C GLY A 353 -13.43 -1.56 1.40
N LYS A 354 -14.38 -0.63 1.26
CA LYS A 354 -14.67 0.07 0.00
C LYS A 354 -14.54 1.59 0.12
N TYR A 355 -14.20 2.26 -0.99
CA TYR A 355 -14.17 3.73 -1.03
C TYR A 355 -15.55 4.33 -1.23
N THR A 356 -15.83 5.41 -0.48
CA THR A 356 -17.08 6.17 -0.55
C THR A 356 -16.80 7.68 -0.52
N THR A 357 -17.79 8.48 -0.93
CA THR A 357 -17.76 9.96 -0.96
C THR A 357 -18.28 10.61 0.33
N GLY A 358 -18.13 9.95 1.48
CA GLY A 358 -18.74 10.39 2.75
C GLY A 358 -20.28 10.23 2.82
N THR A 359 -20.96 10.18 1.68
CA THR A 359 -22.41 9.90 1.54
C THR A 359 -22.77 8.41 1.68
N GLY A 360 -21.81 7.56 2.06
CA GLY A 360 -22.02 6.11 2.27
C GLY A 360 -22.24 5.27 1.00
N THR A 361 -22.14 5.84 -0.20
CA THR A 361 -22.30 5.13 -1.47
C THR A 361 -20.98 4.55 -1.97
N GLU A 362 -20.96 3.25 -2.26
CA GLU A 362 -19.84 2.52 -2.88
C GLU A 362 -19.47 3.07 -4.26
N ILE A 363 -18.17 3.28 -4.48
CA ILE A 363 -17.60 3.70 -5.76
C ILE A 363 -17.11 2.48 -6.54
N THR A 364 -17.61 2.32 -7.76
CA THR A 364 -17.32 1.19 -8.67
C THR A 364 -16.53 1.59 -9.92
N GLY A 365 -16.15 2.86 -10.04
CA GLY A 365 -15.30 3.38 -11.12
C GLY A 365 -15.02 4.87 -11.00
N LEU A 366 -13.93 5.35 -11.59
CA LEU A 366 -13.53 6.76 -11.57
C LEU A 366 -13.33 7.31 -13.00
N SER A 367 -13.63 8.58 -13.19
CA SER A 367 -13.46 9.31 -14.46
C SER A 367 -13.22 10.81 -14.23
N CYS A 368 -12.82 11.52 -15.29
CA CYS A 368 -12.66 12.97 -15.29
C CYS A 368 -13.57 13.62 -16.33
N ASN A 369 -14.21 14.73 -15.96
CA ASN A 369 -14.96 15.59 -16.87
C ASN A 369 -14.22 16.93 -17.09
N PHE A 370 -14.19 17.40 -18.32
CA PHE A 370 -13.45 18.58 -18.77
C PHE A 370 -14.35 19.46 -19.64
N ASN A 371 -15.03 20.43 -19.02
CA ASN A 371 -16.11 21.18 -19.66
C ASN A 371 -15.61 22.40 -20.45
N GLN A 372 -16.14 22.56 -21.67
CA GLN A 372 -15.95 23.72 -22.58
C GLN A 372 -14.50 24.27 -22.64
N CYS A 373 -13.51 23.40 -22.73
CA CYS A 373 -12.12 23.82 -22.77
C CYS A 373 -11.80 24.53 -24.11
N PRO A 374 -11.35 25.80 -24.11
CA PRO A 374 -11.00 26.51 -25.34
C PRO A 374 -9.77 25.85 -25.99
N PRO A 375 -9.72 25.71 -27.33
CA PRO A 375 -8.57 25.11 -28.01
C PRO A 375 -7.26 25.82 -27.65
N PRO A 376 -6.12 25.10 -27.63
CA PRO A 376 -4.90 25.57 -27.01
C PRO A 376 -4.33 26.79 -27.75
N PRO A 377 -3.57 27.68 -27.05
CA PRO A 377 -2.98 28.85 -27.69
C PRO A 377 -2.09 28.42 -28.85
N SER A 378 -2.42 28.89 -30.06
CA SER A 378 -1.86 28.35 -31.31
C SER A 378 -0.36 28.61 -31.49
N CYS A 379 0.33 29.22 -30.53
CA CYS A 379 1.77 29.44 -30.58
C CYS A 379 2.63 28.15 -30.45
N LEU A 380 1.97 27.00 -30.27
CA LEU A 380 2.57 25.66 -30.35
C LEU A 380 2.24 24.90 -31.65
N THR A 381 1.38 25.42 -32.53
CA THR A 381 0.94 24.72 -33.75
C THR A 381 1.69 25.12 -35.02
N CYS A 382 2.56 26.14 -34.99
CA CYS A 382 3.38 26.48 -36.17
C CYS A 382 4.35 25.33 -36.54
N ASP A 383 4.26 24.86 -37.79
CA ASP A 383 5.29 24.01 -38.41
C ASP A 383 6.19 24.84 -39.34
N ILE A 384 7.49 24.83 -39.07
CA ILE A 384 8.51 25.55 -39.85
C ILE A 384 8.63 25.02 -41.29
N ASN A 385 8.32 23.74 -41.53
CA ASN A 385 8.47 23.12 -42.84
C ASN A 385 7.47 23.68 -43.86
N THR A 386 6.31 24.16 -43.40
CA THR A 386 5.28 24.78 -44.27
C THR A 386 5.78 26.06 -44.96
N ILE A 387 6.67 26.81 -44.31
CA ILE A 387 7.22 28.10 -44.79
C ILE A 387 8.70 28.01 -45.21
N ALA A 388 9.33 26.83 -45.13
CA ALA A 388 10.74 26.64 -45.44
C ALA A 388 11.09 26.89 -46.93
N PRO A 389 12.36 27.22 -47.27
CA PRO A 389 12.76 27.48 -48.65
C PRO A 389 12.62 26.22 -49.53
N LYS A 390 11.66 26.24 -50.47
CA LYS A 390 11.36 25.07 -51.34
C LYS A 390 12.44 24.76 -52.37
N ASN A 391 13.28 25.74 -52.71
CA ASN A 391 14.42 25.58 -53.62
C ASN A 391 15.65 26.25 -53.00
N LEU A 392 16.73 25.50 -52.83
CA LEU A 392 18.03 25.98 -52.36
C LEU A 392 19.08 25.83 -53.47
N PRO A 393 20.04 26.77 -53.60
CA PRO A 393 21.20 26.59 -54.47
C PRO A 393 22.01 25.32 -54.11
N MET A 394 22.59 24.66 -55.11
CA MET A 394 23.44 23.48 -54.86
C MET A 394 24.64 23.83 -53.97
N GLY A 395 24.89 23.01 -52.94
CA GLY A 395 25.92 23.27 -51.93
C GLY A 395 25.49 24.28 -50.85
N THR A 396 24.18 24.45 -50.64
CA THR A 396 23.63 25.25 -49.52
C THR A 396 22.57 24.48 -48.76
N SER A 397 22.51 24.73 -47.45
CA SER A 397 21.57 24.12 -46.52
C SER A 397 20.75 25.18 -45.77
N PHE A 398 19.52 24.80 -45.46
CA PHE A 398 18.65 25.47 -44.49
C PHE A 398 18.46 24.54 -43.30
N THR A 399 18.66 25.04 -42.08
CA THR A 399 18.39 24.30 -40.85
C THR A 399 17.60 25.15 -39.87
N SER A 400 16.77 24.51 -39.05
CA SER A 400 15.92 25.17 -38.07
C SER A 400 15.93 24.43 -36.74
N THR A 401 16.20 25.14 -35.66
CA THR A 401 16.15 24.62 -34.28
C THR A 401 15.08 25.37 -33.51
N THR A 402 14.08 24.66 -33.00
CA THR A 402 12.99 25.25 -32.20
C THR A 402 13.20 24.98 -30.72
N THR A 403 13.10 26.02 -29.91
CA THR A 403 12.98 25.95 -28.45
C THR A 403 11.61 26.47 -28.02
N ILE A 404 11.23 26.21 -26.76
CA ILE A 404 10.07 26.86 -26.14
C ILE A 404 10.61 28.00 -25.26
N LEU A 405 10.06 29.19 -25.44
CA LEU A 405 10.33 30.36 -24.59
C LEU A 405 9.01 31.05 -24.30
N ASN A 406 8.73 31.34 -23.04
CA ASN A 406 7.46 31.90 -22.57
C ASN A 406 6.23 31.13 -23.14
N ASN A 407 6.28 29.80 -23.05
CA ASN A 407 5.27 28.83 -23.52
C ASN A 407 4.93 28.85 -25.03
N CYS A 408 5.71 29.55 -25.86
CA CYS A 408 5.53 29.59 -27.32
C CYS A 408 6.78 29.12 -28.08
N ARG A 409 6.62 28.64 -29.32
CA ARG A 409 7.76 28.22 -30.17
C ARG A 409 8.61 29.42 -30.59
N LEU A 410 9.88 29.41 -30.19
CA LEU A 410 10.93 30.26 -30.71
C LEU A 410 11.79 29.42 -31.66
N THR A 411 11.79 29.74 -32.95
CA THR A 411 12.52 28.97 -33.97
C THR A 411 13.71 29.77 -34.47
N THR A 412 14.92 29.25 -34.25
CA THR A 412 16.16 29.75 -34.86
C THR A 412 16.29 29.14 -36.25
N ILE A 413 16.31 29.99 -37.28
CA ILE A 413 16.49 29.61 -38.68
C ILE A 413 17.88 30.00 -39.17
N THR A 414 18.54 29.08 -39.87
CA THR A 414 19.92 29.23 -40.36
C THR A 414 20.01 28.91 -41.85
N CYS A 415 20.63 29.80 -42.62
CA CYS A 415 21.03 29.59 -44.00
C CYS A 415 22.55 29.45 -44.05
N LYS A 416 23.09 28.39 -44.65
CA LYS A 416 24.54 28.12 -44.69
C LYS A 416 25.01 27.52 -46.04
N ARG A 417 26.27 27.74 -46.40
CA ARG A 417 27.00 26.99 -47.43
C ARG A 417 27.66 25.72 -46.88
N ASP A 418 27.50 24.61 -47.60
CA ASP A 418 28.00 23.30 -47.18
C ASP A 418 29.51 23.15 -47.45
N ASP A 419 30.06 23.94 -48.39
CA ASP A 419 31.49 23.95 -48.73
C ASP A 419 32.33 24.92 -47.88
N GLY A 420 31.70 25.67 -46.96
CA GLY A 420 32.36 26.64 -46.09
C GLY A 420 33.01 27.83 -46.80
N LEU A 421 32.75 28.05 -48.10
CA LEU A 421 33.28 29.21 -48.81
C LEU A 421 32.51 30.48 -48.44
N ILE A 422 33.24 31.55 -48.18
CA ILE A 422 32.68 32.84 -47.77
C ILE A 422 32.01 33.56 -48.95
N CYS A 423 30.79 34.06 -48.76
CA CYS A 423 30.09 34.96 -49.69
C CYS A 423 30.32 36.43 -49.31
N SER A 424 30.20 37.36 -50.28
CA SER A 424 30.13 38.80 -49.96
C SER A 424 28.96 39.11 -49.02
N SER A 425 27.81 38.45 -49.21
CA SER A 425 26.77 38.40 -48.17
C SER A 425 25.91 37.14 -48.24
N VAL A 426 25.37 36.75 -47.08
CA VAL A 426 24.34 35.72 -46.91
C VAL A 426 23.19 36.32 -46.10
N ALA A 427 21.95 36.17 -46.57
CA ALA A 427 20.78 36.80 -45.96
C ALA A 427 19.58 35.84 -45.81
N VAL A 428 18.90 35.95 -44.67
CA VAL A 428 17.57 35.36 -44.45
C VAL A 428 16.53 36.39 -44.87
N TRP A 429 15.73 36.06 -45.89
CA TRP A 429 14.58 36.84 -46.30
C TRP A 429 13.29 36.11 -45.89
N VAL A 430 12.26 36.87 -45.56
CA VAL A 430 10.91 36.34 -45.30
C VAL A 430 9.86 37.15 -46.05
N THR A 431 8.80 36.48 -46.48
CA THR A 431 7.62 37.12 -47.07
C THR A 431 6.51 37.19 -46.03
N SER A 432 5.83 38.33 -45.97
CA SER A 432 4.60 38.55 -45.21
C SER A 432 3.58 39.30 -46.09
N LEU A 433 2.41 39.62 -45.53
CA LEU A 433 1.38 40.44 -46.20
C LEU A 433 1.87 41.84 -46.62
N PHE A 434 2.99 42.32 -46.05
CA PHE A 434 3.57 43.63 -46.37
C PHE A 434 4.67 43.58 -47.44
N GLY A 435 4.99 42.39 -47.98
CA GLY A 435 6.07 42.17 -48.95
C GLY A 435 7.17 41.23 -48.43
N THR A 436 8.34 41.27 -49.07
CA THR A 436 9.49 40.41 -48.74
C THR A 436 10.64 41.23 -48.16
N PHE A 437 11.11 40.87 -46.97
CA PHE A 437 12.06 41.64 -46.17
C PHE A 437 13.26 40.78 -45.73
N ALA A 438 14.45 41.37 -45.67
CA ALA A 438 15.62 40.72 -45.07
C ALA A 438 15.54 40.83 -43.53
N LEU A 439 15.40 39.70 -42.82
CA LEU A 439 15.45 39.69 -41.35
C LEU A 439 16.87 39.87 -40.83
N ARG A 440 17.86 39.31 -41.54
CA ARG A 440 19.28 39.43 -41.22
C ARG A 440 20.14 39.17 -42.44
N THR A 441 21.19 39.99 -42.58
CA THR A 441 22.26 39.81 -43.57
C THR A 441 23.59 39.78 -42.84
N ASN A 442 24.37 38.72 -43.03
CA ASN A 442 25.79 38.69 -42.68
C ASN A 442 26.61 39.04 -43.93
N TYR A 443 27.65 39.84 -43.76
CA TYR A 443 28.62 40.15 -44.81
C TYR A 443 29.91 39.37 -44.57
N ASN A 444 30.61 38.97 -45.64
CA ASN A 444 31.87 38.22 -45.58
C ASN A 444 31.79 36.95 -44.70
N ASN A 445 30.72 36.16 -44.86
CA ASN A 445 30.44 34.97 -44.05
C ASN A 445 29.97 33.77 -44.92
N ASP A 446 30.04 32.54 -44.42
CA ASP A 446 29.48 31.32 -45.05
C ASP A 446 28.02 31.04 -44.60
N ASN A 447 27.57 31.69 -43.52
CA ASN A 447 26.27 31.44 -42.88
C ASN A 447 25.60 32.71 -42.32
N VAL A 448 24.30 32.59 -42.01
CA VAL A 448 23.51 33.55 -41.25
C VAL A 448 22.42 32.82 -40.46
N ALA A 449 22.22 33.21 -39.20
CA ALA A 449 21.18 32.66 -38.32
C ALA A 449 20.37 33.77 -37.65
N THR A 450 19.05 33.59 -37.52
CA THR A 450 18.16 34.55 -36.85
C THR A 450 16.95 33.83 -36.24
N THR A 451 16.25 34.47 -35.29
CA THR A 451 15.05 33.91 -34.65
C THR A 451 13.75 34.45 -35.22
N ILE A 452 12.71 33.62 -35.19
CA ILE A 452 11.29 33.97 -35.43
C ILE A 452 10.43 33.32 -34.34
N THR A 453 9.31 33.96 -33.99
CA THR A 453 8.43 33.52 -32.89
C THR A 453 7.06 33.11 -33.45
N CYS A 454 6.55 31.95 -33.04
CA CYS A 454 5.17 31.56 -33.34
C CYS A 454 4.20 32.33 -32.43
N ASN A 455 3.16 32.95 -32.98
CA ASN A 455 2.20 33.75 -32.23
C ASN A 455 0.96 32.92 -31.87
N ALA A 456 0.14 33.42 -30.93
CA ALA A 456 -1.08 32.75 -30.46
C ALA A 456 -2.17 32.51 -31.55
N ASN A 457 -1.93 32.93 -32.80
CA ASN A 457 -2.78 32.65 -33.97
C ASN A 457 -2.21 31.56 -34.90
N GLY A 458 -1.09 30.91 -34.55
CA GLY A 458 -0.50 29.82 -35.36
C GLY A 458 0.36 30.28 -36.52
N ILE A 459 0.72 31.57 -36.57
CA ILE A 459 1.56 32.15 -37.64
C ILE A 459 2.86 32.69 -37.04
N TYR A 460 3.97 32.54 -37.75
CA TYR A 460 5.27 33.09 -37.35
C TYR A 460 5.35 34.62 -37.52
N SER A 461 6.14 35.27 -36.67
CA SER A 461 6.53 36.69 -36.78
C SER A 461 8.01 36.89 -36.48
N ALA A 462 8.51 38.06 -36.87
CA ALA A 462 9.78 38.63 -36.44
C ALA A 462 9.51 40.03 -35.83
N PRO A 463 10.49 40.65 -35.13
CA PRO A 463 10.33 42.02 -34.65
C PRO A 463 9.88 42.98 -35.76
N MET A 464 8.78 43.69 -35.53
CA MET A 464 8.13 44.62 -36.47
C MET A 464 7.55 43.97 -37.77
N LEU A 465 7.55 42.64 -37.89
CA LEU A 465 7.07 41.91 -39.07
C LEU A 465 6.16 40.72 -38.67
N PRO A 466 4.84 40.94 -38.52
CA PRO A 466 3.88 39.86 -38.30
C PRO A 466 3.52 39.13 -39.59
N GLY A 467 3.05 37.88 -39.48
CA GLY A 467 2.41 37.17 -40.58
C GLY A 467 3.38 36.61 -41.63
N ILE A 468 4.45 35.93 -41.21
CA ILE A 468 5.41 35.29 -42.10
C ILE A 468 4.77 34.09 -42.80
N SER A 469 4.82 34.06 -44.14
CA SER A 469 4.24 33.01 -44.99
C SER A 469 5.26 32.24 -45.84
N ALA A 470 6.50 32.72 -45.97
CA ALA A 470 7.59 32.01 -46.63
C ALA A 470 8.97 32.52 -46.15
N ILE A 471 9.99 31.66 -46.24
CA ILE A 471 11.40 31.94 -45.96
C ILE A 471 12.23 31.69 -47.23
N SER A 472 13.26 32.51 -47.46
CA SER A 472 14.23 32.34 -48.55
C SER A 472 15.65 32.62 -48.09
N CYS A 473 16.59 31.78 -48.51
CA CYS A 473 18.03 31.96 -48.27
C CYS A 473 18.69 32.59 -49.50
N VAL A 474 19.26 33.79 -49.36
CA VAL A 474 19.92 34.52 -50.45
C VAL A 474 21.43 34.56 -50.22
N PHE A 475 22.18 34.07 -51.21
CA PHE A 475 23.64 33.93 -51.19
C PHE A 475 24.25 34.77 -52.32
N ASN A 476 24.95 35.86 -52.00
CA ASN A 476 25.40 36.85 -52.98
C ASN A 476 26.91 36.80 -53.24
N GLN A 477 27.29 36.86 -54.53
CA GLN A 477 28.68 36.95 -55.02
C GLN A 477 29.63 35.89 -54.44
N CYS A 478 29.10 34.69 -54.12
CA CYS A 478 29.90 33.62 -53.54
C CYS A 478 30.88 33.03 -54.59
N PRO A 479 32.09 32.61 -54.17
CA PRO A 479 33.03 31.94 -55.07
C PRO A 479 32.43 30.66 -55.70
N PRO A 480 32.80 30.35 -56.97
CA PRO A 480 32.43 29.09 -57.59
C PRO A 480 33.11 27.92 -56.87
N CYS A 481 32.36 26.83 -56.66
CA CYS A 481 32.83 25.68 -55.90
C CYS A 481 34.06 25.04 -56.57
N LYS A 482 35.14 24.83 -55.80
CA LYS A 482 36.27 24.03 -56.28
C LYS A 482 35.83 22.57 -56.41
N PHE A 483 35.69 22.07 -57.63
CA PHE A 483 35.49 20.64 -57.89
C PHE A 483 36.66 19.84 -57.32
N ASN A 484 36.43 19.17 -56.18
CA ASN A 484 37.43 18.31 -55.56
C ASN A 484 37.63 17.05 -56.41
N SER A 485 38.86 16.79 -56.85
CA SER A 485 39.19 15.81 -57.88
C SER A 485 39.22 14.36 -57.35
N ASN A 486 38.07 13.86 -56.88
CA ASN A 486 37.90 12.46 -56.46
C ASN A 486 36.75 11.72 -57.18
N SER A 487 36.11 12.34 -58.18
CA SER A 487 35.07 11.74 -59.03
C SER A 487 35.61 10.83 -60.15
N ARG A 488 36.88 10.38 -60.06
CA ARG A 488 37.55 9.56 -61.09
C ARG A 488 36.89 8.19 -61.30
N ASN A 489 36.17 7.67 -60.30
CA ASN A 489 35.31 6.47 -60.46
C ASN A 489 34.00 6.77 -61.20
N ILE A 490 33.35 7.92 -60.94
CA ILE A 490 32.04 8.25 -61.54
C ILE A 490 32.16 8.38 -63.07
N LEU A 491 33.22 9.01 -63.56
CA LEU A 491 33.46 9.12 -65.00
C LEU A 491 33.67 7.75 -65.67
N VAL A 492 34.32 6.80 -64.97
CA VAL A 492 34.51 5.43 -65.44
C VAL A 492 33.18 4.66 -65.43
N THR A 493 32.37 4.78 -64.38
CA THR A 493 31.02 4.15 -64.33
C THR A 493 30.13 4.68 -65.45
N ILE A 494 30.12 6.00 -65.70
CA ILE A 494 29.34 6.61 -66.80
C ILE A 494 29.85 6.14 -68.17
N MET A 495 31.18 6.05 -68.37
CA MET A 495 31.75 5.48 -69.61
C MET A 495 31.32 4.02 -69.82
N LEU A 496 31.40 3.17 -68.79
CA LEU A 496 30.94 1.78 -68.88
C LEU A 496 29.43 1.69 -69.15
N PHE A 497 28.61 2.54 -68.53
CA PHE A 497 27.15 2.55 -68.75
C PHE A 497 26.78 3.05 -70.16
N MET A 498 27.52 4.03 -70.70
CA MET A 498 27.38 4.45 -72.10
C MET A 498 27.81 3.35 -73.07
N ILE A 499 28.88 2.61 -72.78
CA ILE A 499 29.36 1.50 -73.61
C ILE A 499 28.35 0.34 -73.59
N THR A 500 27.81 -0.05 -72.44
CA THR A 500 26.79 -1.11 -72.37
C THR A 500 25.47 -0.69 -73.01
N TYR A 501 25.04 0.58 -72.85
CA TYR A 501 23.89 1.13 -73.55
C TYR A 501 24.09 1.12 -75.08
N GLN A 502 25.27 1.51 -75.57
CA GLN A 502 25.55 1.54 -77.00
C GLN A 502 25.70 0.14 -77.62
N LEU A 503 26.23 -0.83 -76.86
CA LEU A 503 26.22 -2.25 -77.23
C LEU A 503 24.79 -2.81 -77.28
N CYS A 504 23.95 -2.45 -76.31
CA CYS A 504 22.53 -2.81 -76.29
C CYS A 504 21.77 -2.22 -77.50
N LEU A 505 22.00 -0.95 -77.83
CA LEU A 505 21.47 -0.33 -79.05
C LEU A 505 21.98 -0.97 -80.34
N PHE A 506 23.23 -1.46 -80.37
CA PHE A 506 23.76 -2.21 -81.52
C PHE A 506 23.04 -3.55 -81.67
N TYR A 507 22.85 -4.28 -80.57
CA TYR A 507 22.13 -5.55 -80.53
C TYR A 507 20.66 -5.37 -80.96
N TYR A 508 19.98 -4.34 -80.43
CA TYR A 508 18.61 -3.98 -80.81
C TYR A 508 18.50 -3.56 -82.27
N LYS A 509 19.49 -2.83 -82.82
CA LYS A 509 19.51 -2.49 -84.25
C LYS A 509 19.69 -3.70 -85.16
N ILE A 510 20.46 -4.72 -84.76
CA ILE A 510 20.59 -5.96 -85.55
C ILE A 510 19.23 -6.67 -85.67
N ILE A 511 18.43 -6.69 -84.60
CA ILE A 511 17.08 -7.28 -84.59
C ILE A 511 16.11 -6.53 -85.52
N PHE A 512 16.29 -5.22 -85.73
CA PHE A 512 15.38 -4.38 -86.52
C PHE A 512 15.70 -4.26 -88.02
N VAL A 513 16.69 -4.98 -88.56
CA VAL A 513 17.02 -4.93 -90.00
C VAL A 513 15.99 -5.64 -90.88
N GLU A 514 15.20 -6.58 -90.34
CA GLU A 514 14.31 -7.46 -91.14
C GLU A 514 12.83 -7.04 -91.16
N MET A 515 12.50 -5.79 -90.76
CA MET A 515 11.11 -5.27 -90.82
C MET A 515 11.00 -3.94 -91.56
N CYS A 516 11.00 -3.99 -92.90
CA CYS A 516 10.56 -2.88 -93.72
C CYS A 516 9.02 -2.80 -93.77
N VAL A 517 8.43 -1.58 -93.69
CA VAL A 517 7.55 -1.01 -94.75
C VAL A 517 6.98 0.37 -94.36
N ARG A 518 7.19 1.34 -95.26
CA ARG A 518 6.51 2.63 -95.46
C ARG A 518 6.56 3.73 -94.38
N MET A 519 6.45 4.95 -94.89
CA MET A 519 6.72 6.24 -94.26
C MET A 519 5.92 7.31 -95.04
N ILE A 520 5.31 8.27 -94.37
CA ILE A 520 4.61 9.43 -94.98
C ILE A 520 4.90 10.66 -94.09
N PRO A 521 5.35 11.82 -94.64
CA PRO A 521 5.72 13.00 -93.86
C PRO A 521 4.57 14.01 -93.67
N PRO A 522 4.63 14.87 -92.63
CA PRO A 522 3.81 16.07 -92.49
C PRO A 522 4.54 17.34 -93.02
N GLU A 523 3.78 18.40 -93.34
CA GLU A 523 4.31 19.74 -93.68
C GLU A 523 3.67 20.86 -92.84
N GLU A 524 4.51 21.83 -92.45
CA GLU A 524 4.31 23.28 -92.33
C GLU A 524 3.21 23.97 -91.47
N VAL A 525 3.71 24.66 -90.43
CA VAL A 525 3.56 26.13 -90.15
C VAL A 525 2.19 26.74 -89.75
N SER A 526 1.99 26.81 -88.42
CA SER A 526 1.96 28.03 -87.56
C SER A 526 0.92 29.20 -87.64
N ILE A 527 0.68 29.78 -86.44
CA ILE A 527 0.21 31.13 -86.01
C ILE A 527 -1.26 31.62 -86.21
N SER A 528 -1.95 31.94 -85.09
CA SER A 528 -2.36 33.32 -84.66
C SER A 528 -3.82 33.61 -84.22
N THR A 529 -3.96 34.14 -82.99
CA THR A 529 -4.87 35.23 -82.52
C THR A 529 -6.43 35.21 -82.65
N THR A 530 -7.08 35.17 -81.47
CA THR A 530 -7.96 36.24 -80.90
C THR A 530 -9.47 36.38 -81.24
N ALA A 531 -10.30 35.93 -80.27
CA ALA A 531 -11.47 36.59 -79.64
C ALA A 531 -12.91 36.60 -80.24
N SER A 532 -13.86 36.65 -79.27
CA SER A 532 -15.20 37.26 -79.24
C SER A 532 -16.42 36.62 -79.95
N SER A 533 -17.38 36.15 -79.13
CA SER A 533 -18.77 36.67 -79.12
C SER A 533 -19.57 36.26 -77.86
N LEU A 534 -20.38 37.20 -77.33
CA LEU A 534 -21.51 37.03 -76.39
C LEU A 534 -22.80 36.62 -77.16
N PRO A 535 -24.06 36.59 -76.62
CA PRO A 535 -24.60 36.87 -75.27
C PRO A 535 -25.34 35.62 -74.68
N THR A 536 -26.20 35.63 -73.63
CA THR A 536 -26.73 36.65 -72.66
C THR A 536 -26.74 35.99 -71.24
N ASP A 537 -27.58 36.22 -70.20
CA ASP A 537 -28.76 37.05 -69.88
C ASP A 537 -28.81 37.37 -68.36
N GLU A 538 -29.72 38.23 -67.86
CA GLU A 538 -29.52 38.95 -66.57
C GLU A 538 -30.73 38.94 -65.55
N PRO A 539 -31.08 39.96 -64.69
CA PRO A 539 -31.22 39.76 -63.23
C PRO A 539 -32.56 40.18 -62.57
N VAL A 540 -32.63 40.11 -61.22
CA VAL A 540 -33.44 41.00 -60.33
C VAL A 540 -32.64 41.31 -59.03
N GLU A 541 -32.84 42.48 -58.40
CA GLU A 541 -32.04 43.06 -57.29
C GLU A 541 -32.93 43.70 -56.18
N VAL A 542 -32.38 44.62 -55.35
CA VAL A 542 -33.01 45.50 -54.30
C VAL A 542 -33.25 44.82 -52.93
N THR A 543 -32.53 45.08 -51.81
CA THR A 543 -32.28 46.29 -50.94
C THR A 543 -33.54 46.79 -50.17
N THR A 544 -33.52 47.42 -48.98
CA THR A 544 -32.60 48.37 -48.29
C THR A 544 -32.54 48.22 -46.74
N GLU A 545 -31.86 49.15 -46.04
CA GLU A 545 -31.57 49.21 -44.59
C GLU A 545 -32.70 49.84 -43.70
N GLY A 546 -32.55 49.80 -42.36
CA GLY A 546 -32.73 51.02 -41.54
C GLY A 546 -33.55 51.01 -40.22
N THR A 547 -32.84 51.13 -39.07
CA THR A 547 -33.23 51.94 -37.88
C THR A 547 -34.32 51.40 -36.91
N ALA A 548 -34.37 51.95 -35.68
CA ALA A 548 -35.10 51.44 -34.50
C ALA A 548 -36.18 52.41 -33.95
N THR A 549 -36.99 51.99 -32.95
CA THR A 549 -37.12 52.59 -31.57
C THR A 549 -38.42 52.14 -30.85
N SER A 550 -38.34 51.83 -29.54
CA SER A 550 -39.39 51.79 -28.46
C SER A 550 -40.85 51.34 -28.69
N SER A 551 -41.39 50.49 -27.78
CA SER A 551 -42.49 50.84 -26.84
C SER A 551 -42.81 49.70 -25.85
N GLU A 552 -43.75 49.92 -24.92
CA GLU A 552 -44.04 49.10 -23.72
C GLU A 552 -45.31 48.21 -23.85
N THR A 553 -45.57 47.35 -22.84
CA THR A 553 -46.86 47.21 -22.08
C THR A 553 -47.25 45.76 -21.68
N ASP A 554 -47.92 45.66 -20.53
CA ASP A 554 -48.38 44.54 -19.70
C ASP A 554 -49.03 43.26 -20.28
N SER A 555 -48.90 42.17 -19.49
CA SER A 555 -49.97 41.38 -18.80
C SER A 555 -51.44 41.47 -19.29
N PRO A 556 -52.25 40.38 -19.19
CA PRO A 556 -52.53 39.76 -17.87
C PRO A 556 -52.77 38.23 -17.83
N SER A 557 -52.91 37.72 -16.60
CA SER A 557 -53.34 36.35 -16.26
C SER A 557 -54.87 36.16 -16.35
N THR A 558 -55.36 34.93 -16.54
CA THR A 558 -56.74 34.50 -16.29
C THR A 558 -56.78 33.01 -15.91
N GLY A 559 -57.54 32.63 -14.86
CA GLY A 559 -57.67 31.25 -14.34
C GLY A 559 -59.08 30.66 -14.54
N VAL A 560 -59.64 30.04 -13.47
CA VAL A 560 -61.04 29.51 -13.32
C VAL A 560 -61.25 28.07 -13.90
N PRO A 561 -61.94 27.11 -13.22
CA PRO A 561 -62.25 26.94 -11.77
C PRO A 561 -62.26 25.49 -11.17
N VAL A 562 -62.31 25.37 -9.82
CA VAL A 562 -63.19 24.51 -8.95
C VAL A 562 -63.27 22.98 -9.23
N THR A 563 -63.14 22.08 -8.24
CA THR A 563 -64.23 21.68 -7.31
C THR A 563 -63.74 20.92 -6.06
N ASP A 564 -64.27 21.27 -4.88
CA ASP A 564 -64.03 20.58 -3.59
C ASP A 564 -65.11 19.53 -3.26
N THR A 565 -64.77 18.58 -2.39
CA THR A 565 -65.73 17.67 -1.71
C THR A 565 -65.51 17.67 -0.19
N PRO A 566 -66.55 17.88 0.65
CA PRO A 566 -66.39 18.03 2.09
C PRO A 566 -66.33 16.69 2.84
N VAL A 567 -65.64 16.68 3.99
CA VAL A 567 -65.73 15.64 5.03
C VAL A 567 -65.94 16.33 6.38
N THR A 568 -66.69 15.71 7.29
CA THR A 568 -67.31 16.34 8.46
C THR A 568 -66.48 16.22 9.74
N ASP A 569 -66.58 17.22 10.62
CA ASP A 569 -65.92 17.27 11.93
C ASP A 569 -66.35 16.17 12.91
N THR A 570 -65.45 15.83 13.83
CA THR A 570 -65.77 15.24 15.14
C THR A 570 -65.08 16.05 16.25
N PRO A 571 -65.82 16.65 17.21
CA PRO A 571 -65.21 17.45 18.26
C PRO A 571 -64.50 16.56 19.29
N VAL A 572 -63.26 16.92 19.63
CA VAL A 572 -62.56 16.40 20.82
C VAL A 572 -62.86 17.35 21.98
N THR A 573 -63.12 16.78 23.16
CA THR A 573 -63.47 17.54 24.37
C THR A 573 -62.27 17.58 25.31
N ASP A 574 -61.75 18.78 25.60
CA ASP A 574 -60.64 18.94 26.55
C ASP A 574 -61.07 18.59 27.98
N THR A 575 -60.29 17.73 28.63
CA THR A 575 -60.37 17.49 30.08
C THR A 575 -59.37 18.40 30.80
N PRO A 576 -59.77 19.15 31.84
CA PRO A 576 -58.84 20.00 32.57
C PRO A 576 -57.81 19.16 33.33
N VAL A 577 -56.53 19.42 33.10
CA VAL A 577 -55.43 18.89 33.92
C VAL A 577 -55.30 19.77 35.17
N THR A 578 -55.15 19.14 36.33
CA THR A 578 -54.95 19.83 37.62
C THR A 578 -53.46 19.88 37.94
N ASP A 579 -52.87 21.07 38.00
CA ASP A 579 -51.46 21.22 38.34
C ASP A 579 -51.16 20.74 39.77
N THR A 580 -50.25 19.79 39.91
CA THR A 580 -49.57 19.48 41.17
C THR A 580 -48.28 20.30 41.25
N PRO A 581 -48.03 21.08 42.32
CA PRO A 581 -46.82 21.86 42.45
C PRO A 581 -45.60 20.93 42.59
N VAL A 582 -44.69 21.01 41.62
CA VAL A 582 -43.35 20.43 41.75
C VAL A 582 -42.52 21.34 42.66
N THR A 583 -41.76 20.75 43.57
CA THR A 583 -40.78 21.46 44.39
C THR A 583 -39.43 21.38 43.70
N ASP A 584 -38.79 22.51 43.45
CA ASP A 584 -37.46 22.54 42.82
C ASP A 584 -36.41 21.90 43.75
N GLU A 585 -35.74 20.85 43.27
CA GLU A 585 -34.46 20.41 43.84
C GLU A 585 -33.33 21.32 43.31
N PRO A 586 -32.28 21.57 44.10
CA PRO A 586 -31.24 22.52 43.71
C PRO A 586 -30.41 22.00 42.53
N VAL A 587 -30.54 22.66 41.38
CA VAL A 587 -29.62 22.48 40.25
C VAL A 587 -28.20 22.76 40.75
N THR A 588 -27.36 21.73 40.71
CA THR A 588 -25.91 21.89 40.86
C THR A 588 -25.37 22.19 39.48
N GLU A 589 -24.94 23.44 39.26
CA GLU A 589 -24.25 23.84 38.03
C GLU A 589 -22.96 23.02 37.88
N ASP A 590 -22.95 22.08 36.94
CA ASP A 590 -21.76 21.34 36.54
C ASP A 590 -20.77 22.34 35.89
N PRO A 591 -19.44 22.28 36.16
CA PRO A 591 -18.53 23.33 35.73
C PRO A 591 -18.43 23.36 34.20
N THR A 592 -18.95 24.42 33.59
CA THR A 592 -19.12 24.54 32.14
C THR A 592 -17.84 24.20 31.37
N ASP A 593 -17.94 23.21 30.49
CA ASP A 593 -16.85 22.73 29.64
C ASP A 593 -16.47 23.82 28.62
N GLN A 594 -15.34 24.49 28.86
CA GLN A 594 -14.87 25.65 28.08
C GLN A 594 -13.36 25.58 27.81
N CYS A 595 -12.92 24.50 27.17
CA CYS A 595 -11.67 24.48 26.43
C CYS A 595 -11.89 25.10 25.03
N THR A 596 -12.09 26.43 25.00
CA THR A 596 -12.27 27.18 23.76
C THR A 596 -11.06 27.04 22.82
N GLU A 597 -11.35 26.82 21.55
CA GLU A 597 -10.42 26.65 20.42
C GLU A 597 -9.29 27.70 20.40
N CYS A 598 -8.06 27.30 20.76
CA CYS A 598 -6.88 28.15 20.58
C CYS A 598 -6.38 28.05 19.14
N ASP A 599 -6.47 29.13 18.37
CA ASP A 599 -5.78 29.23 17.08
C ASP A 599 -4.26 29.32 17.31
N ILE A 600 -3.60 28.16 17.29
CA ILE A 600 -2.14 28.04 17.40
C ILE A 600 -1.44 28.56 16.13
N GLY A 601 -2.15 28.68 15.00
CA GLY A 601 -1.66 29.37 13.81
C GLY A 601 -1.44 30.87 14.08
N ALA A 602 -2.37 31.53 14.79
CA ALA A 602 -2.31 32.95 15.12
C ALA A 602 -1.14 33.36 16.03
N ILE A 603 -0.50 32.42 16.74
CA ILE A 603 0.70 32.70 17.55
C ILE A 603 2.02 32.42 16.81
N MET A 604 1.97 31.92 15.57
CA MET A 604 3.17 31.73 14.74
C MET A 604 3.60 33.02 14.05
N ARG A 605 4.90 33.16 13.78
CA ARG A 605 5.44 34.27 13.01
C ARG A 605 5.40 33.95 11.52
N ASP A 606 4.75 34.82 10.75
CA ASP A 606 4.72 34.76 9.30
C ASP A 606 6.10 34.55 8.67
N SER A 607 6.14 33.61 7.72
CA SER A 607 7.10 33.55 6.61
C SER A 607 8.59 33.67 6.98
N ILE A 608 9.15 32.62 7.59
CA ILE A 608 10.59 32.34 7.47
C ILE A 608 10.80 31.63 6.12
N PRO A 609 11.66 32.14 5.20
CA PRO A 609 11.93 31.45 3.94
C PRO A 609 12.60 30.10 4.17
N ASP A 610 12.31 29.15 3.29
CA ASP A 610 12.80 27.76 3.31
C ASP A 610 12.45 26.96 4.58
N VAL A 611 11.40 27.38 5.30
CA VAL A 611 10.86 26.74 6.51
C VAL A 611 9.35 26.58 6.39
N GLN A 612 8.83 25.44 6.85
CA GLN A 612 7.39 25.18 6.96
C GLN A 612 7.04 24.62 8.34
N PHE A 613 5.84 24.95 8.81
CA PHE A 613 5.22 24.33 9.97
C PHE A 613 4.19 23.30 9.51
N GLU A 614 4.20 22.14 10.16
CA GLU A 614 3.25 21.04 10.03
C GLU A 614 2.55 20.89 11.38
N PHE A 615 1.22 20.82 11.37
CA PHE A 615 0.40 20.64 12.57
C PHE A 615 -0.12 19.19 12.58
N LEU A 616 0.00 18.51 13.72
CA LEU A 616 -0.75 17.29 14.02
C LEU A 616 -1.60 17.56 15.25
N ASP A 617 -2.91 17.53 15.08
CA ASP A 617 -3.88 17.70 16.17
C ASP A 617 -3.96 16.39 16.96
N THR A 618 -3.97 16.47 18.29
CA THR A 618 -3.95 15.29 19.17
C THR A 618 -4.83 15.46 20.41
N THR A 619 -6.03 14.89 20.37
CA THR A 619 -6.93 14.71 21.52
C THR A 619 -7.26 13.23 21.72
N GLU A 620 -7.48 12.74 22.94
CA GLU A 620 -7.70 13.46 24.21
C GLU A 620 -6.63 13.18 25.28
N SER A 621 -6.45 14.11 26.22
CA SER A 621 -5.78 13.87 27.50
C SER A 621 -6.32 14.80 28.59
N GLY A 622 -7.61 14.66 28.92
CA GLY A 622 -8.26 15.42 30.00
C GLY A 622 -8.77 16.80 29.56
N GLN A 623 -9.96 16.83 28.95
CA GLN A 623 -10.78 17.99 28.57
C GLN A 623 -10.20 19.05 27.61
N CYS A 624 -8.87 19.22 27.47
CA CYS A 624 -8.28 20.28 26.64
C CYS A 624 -7.41 19.76 25.48
N THR A 625 -7.29 20.58 24.43
CA THR A 625 -6.65 20.22 23.15
C THR A 625 -5.14 20.30 23.20
N THR A 626 -4.45 19.26 22.71
CA THR A 626 -2.98 19.20 22.63
C THR A 626 -2.55 19.07 21.18
N ASN A 627 -1.67 19.95 20.70
CA ASN A 627 -1.28 20.03 19.30
C ASN A 627 0.23 19.89 19.13
N LYS A 628 0.66 18.96 18.27
CA LYS A 628 2.06 18.74 17.96
C LYS A 628 2.49 19.58 16.77
N VAL A 629 3.18 20.69 17.06
CA VAL A 629 3.78 21.56 16.05
C VAL A 629 5.12 20.96 15.62
N THR A 630 5.31 20.78 14.31
CA THR A 630 6.59 20.36 13.72
C THR A 630 7.09 21.43 12.75
N CYS A 631 8.27 21.97 12.99
CA CYS A 631 8.96 22.89 12.09
C CYS A 631 9.99 22.12 11.26
N LYS A 632 9.91 22.20 9.94
CA LYS A 632 10.82 21.56 8.98
C LYS A 632 11.48 22.60 8.07
N ARG A 633 12.70 22.32 7.60
CA ARG A 633 13.22 22.99 6.40
C ARG A 633 12.54 22.43 5.15
N THR A 634 12.37 23.26 4.12
CA THR A 634 11.92 22.84 2.77
C THR A 634 13.07 22.73 1.76
N ASP A 635 14.26 23.23 2.11
CA ASP A 635 15.49 22.98 1.36
C ASP A 635 16.19 21.69 1.81
N THR A 636 17.29 21.33 1.14
CA THR A 636 18.07 20.13 1.46
C THR A 636 19.20 20.40 2.46
N MET A 637 19.13 21.46 3.27
CA MET A 637 20.19 21.78 4.24
C MET A 637 20.03 20.99 5.55
N ILE A 638 21.17 20.56 6.08
CA ILE A 638 21.30 19.74 7.29
C ILE A 638 21.87 20.64 8.39
N CYS A 639 21.15 20.79 9.50
CA CYS A 639 21.56 21.61 10.64
C CYS A 639 22.09 20.74 11.78
N THR A 640 23.12 21.23 12.49
CA THR A 640 23.75 20.54 13.63
C THR A 640 23.12 20.86 14.98
N ASP A 641 22.34 21.94 15.05
CA ASP A 641 21.50 22.30 16.19
C ASP A 641 20.23 22.99 15.66
N ILE A 642 19.06 22.46 16.01
CA ILE A 642 17.75 23.07 15.71
C ILE A 642 16.99 23.11 17.03
N LYS A 643 16.43 24.27 17.38
CA LYS A 643 15.62 24.46 18.59
C LYS A 643 14.39 25.30 18.27
N MET A 644 13.23 24.87 18.74
CA MET A 644 12.00 25.63 18.74
C MET A 644 11.90 26.45 20.03
N PHE A 645 11.46 27.70 19.91
CA PHE A 645 11.34 28.63 21.04
C PHE A 645 10.00 29.34 21.04
N ALA A 646 9.32 29.37 22.20
CA ALA A 646 8.19 30.24 22.47
C ALA A 646 8.69 31.63 22.90
N THR A 647 7.86 32.66 22.68
CA THR A 647 8.08 34.00 23.26
C THR A 647 6.96 34.28 24.25
N THR A 648 7.31 34.42 25.53
CA THR A 648 6.36 34.71 26.62
C THR A 648 6.54 36.16 27.11
N ALA A 649 5.65 36.61 27.99
CA ALA A 649 5.75 37.93 28.64
C ALA A 649 7.02 38.12 29.48
N THR A 650 7.74 37.03 29.85
CA THR A 650 9.00 37.09 30.62
C THR A 650 10.25 36.88 29.77
N GLY A 651 10.13 36.44 28.52
CA GLY A 651 11.25 36.25 27.59
C GLY A 651 11.05 35.10 26.60
N GLN A 652 12.13 34.74 25.90
CA GLN A 652 12.13 33.63 24.95
C GLN A 652 12.56 32.33 25.64
N VAL A 653 11.79 31.26 25.48
CA VAL A 653 11.96 29.96 26.17
C VAL A 653 12.06 28.83 25.15
N SER A 654 12.97 27.88 25.36
CA SER A 654 13.11 26.69 24.48
C SER A 654 12.03 25.66 24.79
N ILE A 655 11.21 25.31 23.79
CA ILE A 655 10.07 24.38 23.88
C ILE A 655 10.31 23.13 23.02
N THR A 656 11.53 22.60 23.05
CA THR A 656 11.99 21.59 22.08
C THR A 656 11.85 20.17 22.65
N ASP A 657 10.87 19.42 22.18
CA ASP A 657 10.64 18.02 22.60
C ASP A 657 11.53 17.04 21.84
N SER A 658 11.67 17.25 20.52
CA SER A 658 12.34 16.32 19.63
C SER A 658 13.00 17.03 18.46
N THR A 659 14.19 16.59 18.10
CA THR A 659 15.01 17.16 17.03
C THR A 659 15.53 16.08 16.10
N THR A 660 15.68 16.46 14.85
CA THR A 660 16.44 15.77 13.81
C THR A 660 17.34 16.81 13.13
N THR A 661 18.12 16.40 12.14
CA THR A 661 18.97 17.33 11.39
C THR A 661 18.22 18.22 10.39
N THR A 662 16.91 18.03 10.19
CA THR A 662 16.08 18.79 9.24
C THR A 662 14.71 19.24 9.79
N LYS A 663 14.26 18.68 10.93
CA LYS A 663 13.02 19.02 11.64
C LYS A 663 13.21 19.18 13.15
N VAL A 664 12.38 19.99 13.79
CA VAL A 664 12.18 20.09 15.24
C VAL A 664 10.68 20.08 15.57
N SER A 665 10.26 19.46 16.67
CA SER A 665 8.85 19.48 17.13
C SER A 665 8.70 19.91 18.58
N ALA A 666 7.53 20.48 18.88
CA ALA A 666 7.04 20.86 20.20
C ALA A 666 5.57 20.43 20.35
N THR A 667 5.17 20.09 21.57
CA THR A 667 3.80 19.73 21.93
C THR A 667 3.24 20.87 22.76
N LEU A 668 2.15 21.48 22.29
CA LEU A 668 1.53 22.67 22.87
C LEU A 668 0.13 22.33 23.37
N THR A 669 -0.23 22.78 24.57
CA THR A 669 -1.53 22.46 25.19
C THR A 669 -2.37 23.71 25.38
N CYS A 670 -3.62 23.69 24.92
CA CYS A 670 -4.62 24.69 25.26
C CYS A 670 -4.90 24.68 26.77
N ALA A 671 -4.93 25.85 27.40
CA ALA A 671 -5.45 26.04 28.74
C ALA A 671 -6.88 26.63 28.69
N ASN A 672 -7.68 26.39 29.73
CA ASN A 672 -9.06 26.83 29.84
C ASN A 672 -9.26 28.37 29.83
N ASP A 673 -8.18 29.15 29.89
CA ASP A 673 -8.19 30.62 29.76
C ASP A 673 -7.87 31.11 28.33
N GLY A 674 -7.73 30.19 27.36
CA GLY A 674 -7.37 30.47 25.97
C GLY A 674 -5.87 30.71 25.76
N THR A 675 -5.02 30.53 26.78
CA THR A 675 -3.56 30.55 26.61
C THR A 675 -3.02 29.19 26.16
N VAL A 676 -1.78 29.18 25.70
CA VAL A 676 -1.08 27.98 25.21
C VAL A 676 0.15 27.73 26.08
N SER A 677 0.25 26.52 26.63
CA SER A 677 1.37 26.05 27.47
C SER A 677 2.26 25.03 26.76
#